data_AF-J3PAA5-F1
#
_entry.id   AF-J3PAA5-F1
#
_cell.length_a   1.000
_cell.length_b   1.000
_cell.length_c   1.000
_cell.angle_alpha   90.00
_cell.angle_beta   90.00
_cell.angle_gamma   90.00
#
_symmetry.space_group_name_H-M   'P 1'
#
loop_
_entity.id
_entity.type
_entity.pdbx_description
1 polymer ?
#
loop_
_entity_poly.entity_id
_entity_poly.type
_entity_poly.pdbx_seq_one_letter_code
_entity_poly.pdbx_strand_id
1 'polypeptide(L)'
;MMAAPGPSRRLFLYPEPVRAPEGPPRPPRRPNPRIYGWLLLAAAFLMERFGFIRKKAWENAGFGCLRQIWDHIAFTEPRYDPTVYSFEDGSVAWDIQEKDHASRKPEDDEPSASHVAPPGGGQNSVALYRTLYLSGELTPLDVARAILPLIRRDASPPGEHSVAWLEVHAESVLAAAAASTQRYKEKKSLGPLDGVPTAVKDEYDMAGYKTTLGSPNDYTALHVPREEGDDDGDKTSWCVRQVMGAGAVVLGKLSLHEFGMDTSGYNITYGTPRNPYNPSYYPGGSSSGSAYAVAAGLLPISLGSDGGGSIRIPASFNSVFGLKPTHGRLAFLPGQNHSNSAAVNGPMAADMRSLIALYDAMSRPHPASPFSFPGLATAPRRSSLETDDAARPRIIGVPEAWFARASPVVQQLCSSLVDRLVERKGYRVVPVEIPFTQEGQAAHALTLLTDAAALVRDGDTKGLSPANRILLALGRTTPASDYQLAQRLRHVLMRHLAWLWRRHPGMVLVTPASACAGWPIRGGGRELAYGVSDGDRTMRSMEYVWLANLCGVPSISVPAGFAAPGDGEAEVAGEDTPGKVPVGLMGTGEWCSEESLLRFGLDAEEVGADLQRPPPGWVDVVALANAKKQDESAEK
;
A
#
# COMPACT_ATOMS: atom_id res chain seq x y z
N MET A 1 24.13 28.44 23.21
CA MET A 1 24.74 27.70 22.09
C MET A 1 23.63 27.35 21.12
N MET A 2 23.60 27.97 19.94
CA MET A 2 22.68 27.58 18.88
C MET A 2 23.13 26.20 18.37
N ALA A 3 22.24 25.21 18.40
CA ALA A 3 22.47 23.93 17.75
C ALA A 3 22.77 24.19 16.26
N ALA A 4 23.82 23.57 15.74
CA ALA A 4 24.10 23.62 14.31
C ALA A 4 22.85 23.13 13.56
N PRO A 5 22.40 23.81 12.48
CA PRO A 5 21.30 23.30 11.68
C PRO A 5 21.69 21.91 11.16
N GLY A 6 20.85 20.91 11.42
CA GLY A 6 21.00 19.58 10.84
C GLY A 6 21.08 19.67 9.30
N PRO A 7 21.60 18.64 8.62
CA PRO A 7 21.80 18.68 7.17
C PRO A 7 20.49 19.10 6.49
N SER A 8 20.52 20.25 5.81
CA SER A 8 19.34 20.77 5.12
C SER A 8 19.07 19.87 3.93
N ARG A 9 17.96 19.13 3.98
CA ARG A 9 17.52 18.30 2.87
C ARG A 9 17.29 19.15 1.61
N ARG A 10 18.03 18.88 0.53
CA ARG A 10 17.77 19.51 -0.78
C ARG A 10 16.79 18.68 -1.58
N LEU A 11 15.69 19.30 -2.00
CA LEU A 11 14.68 18.68 -2.86
C LEU A 11 14.81 19.21 -4.29
N PHE A 12 14.90 18.30 -5.26
CA PHE A 12 14.97 18.63 -6.69
C PHE A 12 13.64 18.34 -7.38
N LEU A 13 13.31 19.16 -8.39
CA LEU A 13 11.97 19.26 -8.99
C LEU A 13 10.86 19.59 -7.97
N TYR A 14 11.22 20.18 -6.83
CA TYR A 14 10.26 20.62 -5.84
C TYR A 14 9.31 21.67 -6.45
N PRO A 15 7.98 21.53 -6.32
CA PRO A 15 7.03 22.48 -6.91
C PRO A 15 7.19 23.88 -6.34
N GLU A 16 6.99 24.91 -7.16
CA GLU A 16 6.97 26.29 -6.66
C GLU A 16 5.83 26.47 -5.63
N PRO A 17 6.10 26.95 -4.40
CA PRO A 17 5.09 27.09 -3.36
C PRO A 17 4.07 28.22 -3.65
N VAL A 18 2.97 27.89 -4.34
CA VAL A 18 1.91 28.83 -4.71
C VAL A 18 0.55 28.32 -4.26
N ARG A 19 -0.18 29.14 -3.49
CA ARG A 19 -1.55 28.82 -3.08
C ARG A 19 -2.44 28.79 -4.33
N ALA A 20 -3.01 27.64 -4.63
CA ALA A 20 -4.04 27.52 -5.67
C ALA A 20 -5.28 28.41 -5.36
N PRO A 21 -5.98 28.92 -6.39
CA PRO A 21 -7.17 29.73 -6.22
C PRO A 21 -8.32 28.92 -5.59
N GLU A 22 -9.29 29.63 -5.02
CA GLU A 22 -10.53 29.01 -4.57
C GLU A 22 -11.29 28.45 -5.78
N GLY A 23 -11.69 27.18 -5.68
CA GLY A 23 -12.44 26.50 -6.73
C GLY A 23 -13.91 26.90 -6.71
N PRO A 24 -14.63 26.74 -7.83
CA PRO A 24 -16.05 27.04 -7.88
C PRO A 24 -16.83 26.09 -6.95
N PRO A 25 -17.90 26.57 -6.26
CA PRO A 25 -18.81 25.69 -5.55
C PRO A 25 -19.51 24.75 -6.54
N ARG A 26 -19.78 23.50 -6.14
CA ARG A 26 -20.24 22.47 -7.08
C ARG A 26 -21.54 21.77 -6.70
N PRO A 27 -22.34 21.41 -7.73
CA PRO A 27 -23.52 20.58 -7.55
C PRO A 27 -23.13 19.12 -7.27
N PRO A 28 -24.02 18.35 -6.62
CA PRO A 28 -23.82 16.93 -6.40
C PRO A 28 -23.69 16.16 -7.72
N ARG A 29 -22.82 15.15 -7.75
CA ARG A 29 -22.70 14.21 -8.87
C ARG A 29 -24.00 13.44 -9.07
N ARG A 30 -24.36 13.17 -10.32
CA ARG A 30 -25.44 12.23 -10.64
C ARG A 30 -24.96 10.80 -10.31
N PRO A 31 -25.82 9.95 -9.73
CA PRO A 31 -25.42 8.60 -9.38
C PRO A 31 -25.17 7.78 -10.65
N ASN A 32 -24.15 6.93 -10.61
CA ASN A 32 -23.90 5.92 -11.62
C ASN A 32 -24.65 4.63 -11.29
N PRO A 33 -25.15 3.90 -12.29
CA PRO A 33 -25.79 2.61 -12.05
C PRO A 33 -24.76 1.61 -11.52
N ARG A 34 -25.13 0.90 -10.45
CA ARG A 34 -24.41 -0.30 -10.00
C ARG A 34 -24.80 -1.48 -10.89
N ILE A 35 -23.82 -2.09 -11.58
CA ILE A 35 -24.06 -3.15 -12.58
C ILE A 35 -23.32 -4.43 -12.17
N TYR A 36 -24.00 -5.57 -12.21
CA TYR A 36 -23.43 -6.89 -11.90
C TYR A 36 -24.18 -8.00 -12.65
N GLY A 37 -23.64 -9.23 -12.67
CA GLY A 37 -24.25 -10.37 -13.35
C GLY A 37 -24.35 -10.19 -14.87
N TRP A 38 -25.41 -10.71 -15.50
CA TRP A 38 -25.60 -10.65 -16.97
C TRP A 38 -25.65 -9.23 -17.54
N LEU A 39 -26.18 -8.26 -16.79
CA LEU A 39 -26.19 -6.86 -17.22
C LEU A 39 -24.77 -6.29 -17.34
N LEU A 40 -23.83 -6.75 -16.50
CA LEU A 40 -22.43 -6.33 -16.57
C LEU A 40 -21.75 -6.84 -17.83
N LEU A 41 -22.02 -8.09 -18.22
CA LEU A 41 -21.51 -8.66 -19.48
C LEU A 41 -22.04 -7.88 -20.68
N ALA A 42 -23.35 -7.59 -20.69
CA ALA A 42 -23.97 -6.80 -21.75
C ALA A 42 -23.38 -5.39 -21.81
N ALA A 43 -23.21 -4.72 -20.66
CA ALA A 43 -22.62 -3.39 -20.59
C ALA A 43 -21.17 -3.37 -21.12
N ALA A 44 -20.35 -4.35 -20.75
CA ALA A 44 -18.98 -4.47 -21.26
C ALA A 44 -18.95 -4.64 -22.78
N PHE A 45 -19.79 -5.53 -23.34
CA PHE A 45 -19.92 -5.71 -24.78
C PHE A 45 -20.33 -4.42 -25.50
N LEU A 46 -21.33 -3.70 -24.96
CA LEU A 46 -21.80 -2.45 -25.54
C LEU A 46 -20.73 -1.35 -25.52
N MET A 47 -19.99 -1.22 -24.41
CA MET A 47 -18.90 -0.25 -24.24
C MET A 47 -17.75 -0.48 -25.22
N GLU A 48 -17.41 -1.74 -25.51
CA GLU A 48 -16.35 -2.07 -26.47
C GLU A 48 -16.79 -1.84 -27.92
N ARG A 49 -18.03 -2.25 -28.26
CA ARG A 49 -18.49 -2.26 -29.65
C ARG A 49 -18.98 -0.90 -30.15
N PHE A 50 -19.56 -0.07 -29.28
CA PHE A 50 -20.23 1.16 -29.68
C PHE A 50 -19.60 2.41 -29.06
N GLY A 51 -18.81 3.13 -29.87
CA GLY A 51 -18.09 4.33 -29.42
C GLY A 51 -18.98 5.44 -28.84
N PHE A 52 -20.22 5.61 -29.33
CA PHE A 52 -21.14 6.63 -28.81
C PHE A 52 -21.64 6.31 -27.39
N ILE A 53 -21.87 5.03 -27.07
CA ILE A 53 -22.25 4.57 -25.73
C ILE A 53 -21.10 4.88 -24.77
N ARG A 54 -19.89 4.52 -25.18
CA ARG A 54 -18.67 4.75 -24.42
C ARG A 54 -18.41 6.22 -24.14
N LYS A 55 -18.59 7.09 -25.15
CA LYS A 55 -18.52 8.54 -24.99
C LYS A 55 -19.55 9.07 -23.99
N LYS A 56 -20.79 8.59 -24.06
CA LYS A 56 -21.85 8.96 -23.12
C LYS A 56 -21.57 8.50 -21.69
N ALA A 57 -21.01 7.30 -21.51
CA ALA A 57 -20.58 6.81 -20.21
C ALA A 57 -19.43 7.68 -19.63
N TRP A 58 -18.46 8.06 -20.46
CA TRP A 58 -17.38 8.98 -20.07
C TRP A 58 -17.90 10.36 -19.65
N GLU A 59 -18.88 10.91 -20.39
CA GLU A 59 -19.56 12.17 -20.04
C GLU A 59 -20.31 12.04 -18.70
N ASN A 60 -21.07 10.95 -18.51
CA ASN A 60 -21.84 10.69 -17.30
C ASN A 60 -20.96 10.48 -16.06
N ALA A 61 -19.80 9.85 -16.21
CA ALA A 61 -18.81 9.72 -15.13
C ALA A 61 -18.23 11.08 -14.68
N GLY A 62 -18.50 12.16 -15.42
CA GLY A 62 -18.10 13.52 -15.05
C GLY A 62 -16.65 13.86 -15.39
N PHE A 63 -15.99 13.08 -16.26
CA PHE A 63 -14.61 13.32 -16.65
C PHE A 63 -14.39 14.63 -17.42
N GLY A 64 -15.45 15.18 -18.04
CA GLY A 64 -15.40 16.51 -18.66
C GLY A 64 -15.36 17.68 -17.68
N CYS A 65 -15.40 17.45 -16.36
CA CYS A 65 -15.50 18.52 -15.36
C CYS A 65 -14.25 19.42 -15.28
N LEU A 66 -13.11 18.99 -15.81
CA LEU A 66 -11.88 19.79 -15.84
C LEU A 66 -12.00 21.01 -16.78
N ARG A 67 -12.88 20.94 -17.79
CA ARG A 67 -13.16 22.06 -18.70
C ARG A 67 -13.86 23.23 -17.99
N GLN A 68 -14.57 22.95 -16.90
CA GLN A 68 -15.30 23.95 -16.13
C GLN A 68 -14.38 24.77 -15.21
N ILE A 69 -13.19 24.26 -14.92
CA ILE A 69 -12.18 24.97 -14.12
C ILE A 69 -11.02 25.48 -14.99
N TRP A 70 -11.22 25.57 -16.30
CA TRP A 70 -10.18 25.93 -17.25
C TRP A 70 -9.50 27.25 -16.86
N ASP A 71 -10.28 28.28 -16.50
CA ASP A 71 -9.75 29.60 -16.09
C ASP A 71 -8.83 29.52 -14.87
N HIS A 72 -8.98 28.51 -14.01
CA HIS A 72 -8.16 28.32 -12.82
C HIS A 72 -6.85 27.56 -13.09
N ILE A 73 -6.77 26.78 -14.17
CA ILE A 73 -5.64 25.90 -14.46
C ILE A 73 -4.93 26.21 -15.78
N ALA A 74 -5.50 27.06 -16.64
CA ALA A 74 -5.05 27.33 -18.01
C ALA A 74 -3.60 27.84 -18.09
N PHE A 75 -3.17 28.63 -17.10
CA PHE A 75 -1.86 29.28 -17.05
C PHE A 75 -0.81 28.48 -16.27
N THR A 76 -1.15 27.28 -15.80
CA THR A 76 -0.17 26.38 -15.20
C THR A 76 0.24 25.35 -16.24
N GLU A 77 1.55 25.22 -16.49
CA GLU A 77 2.07 24.19 -17.39
C GLU A 77 1.76 22.78 -16.86
N PRO A 78 1.46 21.80 -17.73
CA PRO A 78 1.18 20.44 -17.30
C PRO A 78 2.43 19.79 -16.69
N ARG A 79 2.25 19.07 -15.58
CA ARG A 79 3.31 18.23 -14.98
C ARG A 79 2.90 16.77 -15.07
N TYR A 80 3.64 15.96 -15.83
CA TYR A 80 3.30 14.54 -16.08
C TYR A 80 3.96 13.58 -15.10
N ASP A 81 5.11 13.96 -14.54
CA ASP A 81 5.81 13.17 -13.55
C ASP A 81 5.76 13.91 -12.20
N PRO A 82 5.11 13.34 -11.17
CA PRO A 82 5.00 13.98 -9.87
C PRO A 82 6.25 13.79 -9.01
N THR A 83 7.29 13.10 -9.50
CA THR A 83 8.49 12.78 -8.72
C THR A 83 9.20 14.05 -8.26
N VAL A 84 9.57 14.05 -6.98
CA VAL A 84 10.46 15.01 -6.34
C VAL A 84 11.57 14.19 -5.72
N TYR A 85 12.81 14.55 -6.01
CA TYR A 85 13.98 13.81 -5.56
C TYR A 85 14.59 14.47 -4.33
N SER A 86 15.18 13.67 -3.45
CA SER A 86 15.97 14.15 -2.32
C SER A 86 17.45 13.96 -2.64
N PHE A 87 18.25 15.00 -2.43
CA PHE A 87 19.71 14.95 -2.45
C PHE A 87 20.24 15.31 -1.06
N GLU A 88 21.30 14.63 -0.65
CA GLU A 88 22.17 15.09 0.45
C GLU A 88 23.43 15.68 -0.16
N ASP A 89 23.96 16.77 0.45
CA ASP A 89 25.17 17.42 -0.04
C ASP A 89 26.35 16.45 0.08
N GLY A 90 26.98 16.16 -1.05
CA GLY A 90 28.05 15.17 -1.18
C GLY A 90 29.31 15.56 -0.44
N SER A 91 29.62 14.84 0.63
CA SER A 91 30.99 14.66 1.13
C SER A 91 31.37 13.17 1.19
N VAL A 92 30.92 12.37 0.23
CA VAL A 92 31.43 11.01 0.04
C VAL A 92 31.96 10.91 -1.38
N ALA A 93 33.29 10.99 -1.48
CA ALA A 93 34.01 10.73 -2.71
C ALA A 93 33.63 9.33 -3.22
N TRP A 94 33.28 9.23 -4.50
CA TRP A 94 33.08 7.98 -5.20
C TRP A 94 34.43 7.29 -5.41
N ASP A 95 34.96 6.69 -4.35
CA ASP A 95 36.11 5.79 -4.48
C ASP A 95 35.56 4.38 -4.72
N ILE A 96 35.40 4.03 -6.00
CA ILE A 96 35.14 2.65 -6.43
C ILE A 96 36.44 1.89 -6.22
N GLN A 97 36.64 1.35 -5.02
CA GLN A 97 37.52 0.21 -4.82
C GLN A 97 36.66 -1.01 -4.51
N GLU A 98 36.63 -1.95 -5.45
CA GLU A 98 36.29 -3.34 -5.19
C GLU A 98 37.10 -3.81 -3.97
N LYS A 99 36.43 -4.01 -2.85
CA LYS A 99 37.02 -4.73 -1.71
C LYS A 99 36.14 -5.92 -1.39
N ASP A 100 36.76 -7.08 -1.60
CA ASP A 100 36.31 -8.42 -1.28
C ASP A 100 35.45 -8.50 0.00
N HIS A 101 34.30 -9.16 -0.14
CA HIS A 101 33.37 -9.49 0.94
C HIS A 101 33.89 -10.55 1.94
N ALA A 102 35.21 -10.73 2.06
CA ALA A 102 35.82 -11.80 2.83
C ALA A 102 36.70 -11.28 3.97
N SER A 103 36.15 -10.49 4.90
CA SER A 103 36.67 -10.41 6.28
C SER A 103 35.88 -9.38 7.12
N ARG A 104 34.87 -9.84 7.84
CA ARG A 104 34.39 -9.11 9.02
C ARG A 104 34.25 -10.10 10.16
N LYS A 105 35.02 -9.87 11.23
CA LYS A 105 34.99 -10.73 12.42
C LYS A 105 33.68 -10.49 13.20
N PRO A 106 33.11 -11.52 13.86
CA PRO A 106 31.77 -11.45 14.45
C PRO A 106 31.69 -10.77 15.83
N GLU A 107 32.76 -10.12 16.31
CA GLU A 107 32.92 -9.80 17.74
C GLU A 107 32.67 -8.31 18.10
N ASP A 108 32.43 -7.42 17.12
CA ASP A 108 32.29 -5.97 17.39
C ASP A 108 30.84 -5.45 17.45
N ASP A 109 29.84 -6.32 17.32
CA ASP A 109 28.42 -5.97 17.45
C ASP A 109 27.77 -6.78 18.58
N GLU A 110 27.99 -6.39 19.84
CA GLU A 110 27.05 -6.71 20.93
C GLU A 110 26.00 -5.58 21.04
N PRO A 111 24.75 -5.78 20.59
CA PRO A 111 23.67 -4.86 20.90
C PRO A 111 23.15 -5.16 22.32
N SER A 112 23.05 -4.12 23.14
CA SER A 112 22.56 -4.21 24.52
C SER A 112 21.21 -4.93 24.62
N ALA A 113 21.12 -5.90 25.52
CA ALA A 113 19.95 -6.69 25.85
C ALA A 113 18.89 -5.89 26.64
N SER A 114 18.35 -4.80 26.08
CA SER A 114 17.15 -4.14 26.64
C SER A 114 15.92 -4.44 25.80
N HIS A 115 15.43 -5.66 25.96
CA HIS A 115 14.11 -6.07 25.52
C HIS A 115 13.04 -5.48 26.43
N VAL A 116 12.20 -4.60 25.91
CA VAL A 116 10.84 -4.41 26.42
C VAL A 116 9.89 -4.55 25.25
N ALA A 117 9.23 -5.70 25.18
CA ALA A 117 8.07 -5.88 24.33
C ALA A 117 7.02 -4.80 24.67
N PRO A 118 6.35 -4.20 23.68
CA PRO A 118 5.30 -3.24 23.97
C PRO A 118 4.22 -3.88 24.86
N PRO A 119 3.65 -3.15 25.85
CA PRO A 119 2.51 -3.64 26.61
C PRO A 119 1.36 -3.86 25.62
N GLY A 120 0.93 -5.11 25.44
CA GLY A 120 -0.10 -5.48 24.46
C GLY A 120 0.40 -6.29 23.25
N GLY A 121 1.54 -7.00 23.37
CA GLY A 121 1.95 -8.15 22.55
C GLY A 121 1.36 -8.23 21.15
N GLY A 122 2.02 -7.62 20.16
CA GLY A 122 1.69 -7.83 18.75
C GLY A 122 1.81 -9.31 18.41
N GLN A 123 0.67 -9.99 18.36
CA GLN A 123 0.56 -11.46 18.30
C GLN A 123 1.20 -12.05 17.02
N ASN A 124 1.48 -11.22 16.00
CA ASN A 124 2.15 -11.63 14.76
C ASN A 124 3.04 -10.49 14.23
N SER A 125 4.23 -10.33 14.83
CA SER A 125 5.20 -9.26 14.51
C SER A 125 6.56 -9.80 14.09
N VAL A 126 7.34 -9.02 13.33
CA VAL A 126 8.75 -9.32 12.99
C VAL A 126 9.58 -9.59 14.26
N ALA A 127 9.37 -8.79 15.30
CA ALA A 127 10.11 -8.90 16.56
C ALA A 127 9.81 -10.21 17.31
N LEU A 128 8.56 -10.68 17.26
CA LEU A 128 8.16 -11.97 17.84
C LEU A 128 8.89 -13.13 17.18
N TYR A 129 8.80 -13.26 15.86
CA TYR A 129 9.48 -14.34 15.13
C TYR A 129 10.99 -14.33 15.36
N ARG A 130 11.62 -13.16 15.30
CA ARG A 130 13.05 -13.04 15.60
C ARG A 130 13.39 -13.55 17.00
N THR A 131 12.58 -13.20 18.00
CA THR A 131 12.81 -13.63 19.39
C THR A 131 12.73 -15.16 19.50
N LEU A 132 11.71 -15.76 18.88
CA LEU A 132 11.50 -17.22 18.88
C LEU A 132 12.61 -17.97 18.14
N TYR A 133 13.16 -17.39 17.07
CA TYR A 133 14.25 -17.99 16.31
C TYR A 133 15.61 -17.87 17.01
N LEU A 134 15.85 -16.76 17.70
CA LEU A 134 17.07 -16.56 18.50
C LEU A 134 17.09 -17.46 19.75
N SER A 135 15.93 -17.68 20.38
CA SER A 135 15.81 -18.60 21.52
C SER A 135 15.88 -20.07 21.11
N GLY A 136 15.60 -20.37 19.84
CA GLY A 136 15.47 -21.74 19.32
C GLY A 136 14.15 -22.42 19.68
N GLU A 137 13.18 -21.68 20.25
CA GLU A 137 11.84 -22.17 20.54
C GLU A 137 11.14 -22.66 19.26
N LEU A 138 11.21 -21.83 18.21
CA LEU A 138 10.81 -22.20 16.86
C LEU A 138 11.95 -21.93 15.88
N THR A 139 11.86 -22.54 14.72
CA THR A 139 12.71 -22.22 13.57
C THR A 139 11.89 -21.65 12.41
N PRO A 140 12.52 -20.91 11.48
CA PRO A 140 11.86 -20.50 10.24
C PRO A 140 11.22 -21.67 9.49
N LEU A 141 11.84 -22.87 9.53
CA LEU A 141 11.31 -24.06 8.91
C LEU A 141 10.04 -24.58 9.59
N ASP A 142 9.97 -24.55 10.91
CA ASP A 142 8.76 -24.94 11.67
C ASP A 142 7.57 -24.05 11.26
N VAL A 143 7.82 -22.73 11.19
CA VAL A 143 6.83 -21.73 10.79
C VAL A 143 6.38 -21.94 9.34
N ALA A 144 7.30 -22.15 8.40
CA ALA A 144 6.96 -22.42 7.00
C ALA A 144 6.10 -23.70 6.85
N ARG A 145 6.44 -24.78 7.59
CA ARG A 145 5.67 -26.03 7.60
C ARG A 145 4.27 -25.88 8.19
N ALA A 146 4.08 -24.96 9.13
CA ALA A 146 2.77 -24.66 9.71
C ALA A 146 1.88 -23.87 8.74
N ILE A 147 2.43 -22.89 8.03
CA ILE A 147 1.65 -22.02 7.13
C ILE A 147 1.29 -22.71 5.80
N LEU A 148 2.22 -23.47 5.21
CA LEU A 148 2.05 -24.02 3.84
C LEU A 148 0.72 -24.78 3.61
N PRO A 149 0.24 -25.65 4.52
CA PRO A 149 -1.05 -26.33 4.35
C PRO A 149 -2.25 -25.38 4.28
N LEU A 150 -2.16 -24.20 4.90
CA LEU A 150 -3.25 -23.22 4.97
C LEU A 150 -3.40 -22.38 3.70
N ILE A 151 -2.31 -22.18 2.95
CA ILE A 151 -2.24 -21.19 1.86
C ILE A 151 -2.17 -21.81 0.46
N ARG A 152 -1.95 -23.13 0.38
CA ARG A 152 -1.75 -23.84 -0.89
C ARG A 152 -3.06 -24.16 -1.58
N ARG A 153 -3.17 -23.77 -2.85
CA ARG A 153 -4.30 -24.12 -3.74
C ARG A 153 -4.23 -25.55 -4.26
N ASP A 154 -3.02 -26.09 -4.36
CA ASP A 154 -2.71 -27.42 -4.87
C ASP A 154 -2.76 -28.51 -3.78
N ALA A 155 -3.09 -28.14 -2.54
CA ALA A 155 -3.42 -29.09 -1.48
C ALA A 155 -4.80 -29.74 -1.72
N SER A 156 -5.03 -30.91 -1.11
CA SER A 156 -6.31 -31.63 -1.20
C SER A 156 -6.85 -31.97 0.20
N PRO A 157 -7.91 -31.30 0.69
CA PRO A 157 -8.56 -30.13 0.06
C PRO A 157 -7.63 -28.90 -0.01
N PRO A 158 -7.94 -27.89 -0.85
CA PRO A 158 -7.20 -26.63 -0.84
C PRO A 158 -7.18 -26.01 0.54
N GLY A 159 -6.07 -25.36 0.89
CA GLY A 159 -5.93 -24.69 2.18
C GLY A 159 -6.99 -23.61 2.39
N GLU A 160 -7.45 -23.46 3.64
CA GLU A 160 -8.54 -22.55 4.01
C GLU A 160 -8.34 -21.11 3.52
N HIS A 161 -7.09 -20.63 3.54
CA HIS A 161 -6.73 -19.26 3.17
C HIS A 161 -6.22 -19.13 1.74
N SER A 162 -6.13 -20.23 0.99
CA SER A 162 -5.50 -20.29 -0.35
C SER A 162 -6.10 -19.33 -1.37
N VAL A 163 -7.34 -18.86 -1.17
CA VAL A 163 -7.98 -17.86 -2.04
C VAL A 163 -7.25 -16.51 -2.07
N ALA A 164 -6.49 -16.17 -1.02
CA ALA A 164 -5.69 -14.95 -0.96
C ALA A 164 -4.31 -15.08 -1.62
N TRP A 165 -3.92 -16.28 -2.06
CA TRP A 165 -2.71 -16.54 -2.83
C TRP A 165 -3.07 -16.86 -4.28
N LEU A 166 -2.19 -16.53 -5.22
CA LEU A 166 -2.30 -16.97 -6.61
C LEU A 166 -1.37 -18.14 -6.88
N GLU A 167 -0.15 -18.08 -6.36
CA GLU A 167 0.89 -19.08 -6.59
C GLU A 167 1.79 -19.22 -5.37
N VAL A 168 2.09 -20.47 -4.99
CA VAL A 168 2.93 -20.86 -3.85
C VAL A 168 3.77 -22.06 -4.28
N HIS A 169 5.10 -21.95 -4.21
CA HIS A 169 6.01 -23.06 -4.52
C HIS A 169 6.60 -23.63 -3.23
N ALA A 170 5.96 -24.67 -2.69
CA ALA A 170 6.27 -25.21 -1.37
C ALA A 170 7.74 -25.63 -1.20
N GLU A 171 8.34 -26.24 -2.22
CA GLU A 171 9.74 -26.68 -2.17
C GLU A 171 10.71 -25.49 -2.04
N SER A 172 10.53 -24.46 -2.86
CA SER A 172 11.32 -23.23 -2.80
C SER A 172 11.17 -22.51 -1.46
N VAL A 173 9.95 -22.47 -0.91
CA VAL A 173 9.66 -21.89 0.40
C VAL A 173 10.36 -22.65 1.52
N LEU A 174 10.27 -23.99 1.52
CA LEU A 174 10.92 -24.85 2.51
C LEU A 174 12.45 -24.75 2.42
N ALA A 175 13.01 -24.66 1.21
CA ALA A 175 14.45 -24.49 1.01
C ALA A 175 14.94 -23.15 1.59
N ALA A 176 14.24 -22.05 1.32
CA ALA A 176 14.57 -20.75 1.89
C ALA A 176 14.47 -20.74 3.44
N ALA A 177 13.41 -21.34 3.99
CA ALA A 177 13.22 -21.48 5.42
C ALA A 177 14.28 -22.37 6.09
N ALA A 178 14.69 -23.46 5.43
CA ALA A 178 15.77 -24.32 5.90
C ALA A 178 17.13 -23.59 5.90
N ALA A 179 17.41 -22.80 4.86
CA ALA A 179 18.63 -21.98 4.80
C ALA A 179 18.67 -20.94 5.94
N SER A 180 17.54 -20.28 6.22
CA SER A 180 17.42 -19.37 7.38
C SER A 180 17.59 -20.11 8.71
N THR A 181 16.95 -21.27 8.85
CA THR A 181 17.10 -22.13 10.03
C THR A 181 18.56 -22.50 10.29
N GLN A 182 19.32 -22.81 9.24
CA GLN A 182 20.75 -23.10 9.35
C GLN A 182 21.55 -21.87 9.81
N ARG A 183 21.24 -20.68 9.28
CA ARG A 183 21.86 -19.43 9.73
C ARG A 183 21.61 -19.16 11.22
N TYR A 184 20.41 -19.37 11.73
CA TYR A 184 20.13 -19.24 13.16
C TYR A 184 20.92 -20.26 14.00
N LYS A 185 20.99 -21.52 13.58
CA LYS A 185 21.80 -22.55 14.25
C LYS A 185 23.28 -22.19 14.31
N GLU A 186 23.81 -21.59 13.25
CA GLU A 186 25.19 -21.13 13.17
C GLU A 186 25.44 -19.76 13.81
N LYS A 187 24.40 -19.11 14.37
CA LYS A 187 24.44 -17.73 14.90
C LYS A 187 24.88 -16.69 13.85
N LYS A 188 24.52 -16.91 12.58
CA LYS A 188 24.80 -16.03 11.42
C LYS A 188 23.51 -15.44 10.82
N SER A 189 22.56 -15.03 11.66
CA SER A 189 21.33 -14.37 11.21
C SER A 189 21.65 -13.12 10.37
N LEU A 190 20.95 -12.93 9.25
CA LEU A 190 21.13 -11.77 8.34
C LEU A 190 20.53 -10.46 8.87
N GLY A 191 19.83 -10.50 10.00
CA GLY A 191 19.21 -9.33 10.61
C GLY A 191 17.73 -9.53 10.92
N PRO A 192 16.97 -8.45 11.18
CA PRO A 192 15.62 -8.53 11.73
C PRO A 192 14.61 -9.32 10.91
N LEU A 193 14.77 -9.37 9.59
CA LEU A 193 13.85 -10.05 8.68
C LEU A 193 14.25 -11.51 8.39
N ASP A 194 15.41 -11.98 8.87
CA ASP A 194 15.88 -13.33 8.56
C ASP A 194 14.90 -14.38 9.09
N GLY A 195 14.34 -15.18 8.19
CA GLY A 195 13.38 -16.24 8.48
C GLY A 195 11.93 -15.79 8.60
N VAL A 196 11.66 -14.48 8.61
CA VAL A 196 10.30 -13.96 8.78
C VAL A 196 9.44 -14.30 7.56
N PRO A 197 8.24 -14.89 7.73
CA PRO A 197 7.35 -15.17 6.62
C PRO A 197 6.79 -13.87 6.02
N THR A 198 6.79 -13.77 4.70
CA THR A 198 6.22 -12.64 3.94
C THR A 198 5.64 -13.12 2.61
N ALA A 199 4.96 -12.26 1.87
CA ALA A 199 4.52 -12.53 0.51
C ALA A 199 4.36 -11.23 -0.28
N VAL A 200 4.32 -11.35 -1.60
CA VAL A 200 4.27 -10.19 -2.51
C VAL A 200 2.98 -10.17 -3.30
N LYS A 201 2.40 -8.99 -3.52
CA LYS A 201 1.28 -8.83 -4.49
C LYS A 201 1.67 -9.41 -5.85
N ASP A 202 0.70 -9.93 -6.60
CA ASP A 202 1.01 -10.55 -7.90
C ASP A 202 1.72 -9.63 -8.91
N GLU A 203 1.54 -8.32 -8.81
CA GLU A 203 2.21 -7.30 -9.64
C GLU A 203 3.74 -7.25 -9.49
N TYR A 204 4.31 -7.90 -8.47
CA TYR A 204 5.76 -8.01 -8.33
C TYR A 204 6.29 -9.21 -9.12
N ASP A 205 7.20 -8.98 -10.06
CA ASP A 205 7.91 -10.07 -10.72
C ASP A 205 8.81 -10.82 -9.72
N MET A 206 8.84 -12.14 -9.84
CA MET A 206 9.63 -13.04 -8.99
C MET A 206 10.08 -14.24 -9.82
N ALA A 207 11.38 -14.54 -9.83
CA ALA A 207 11.92 -15.64 -10.61
C ALA A 207 11.27 -16.98 -10.23
N GLY A 208 10.88 -17.75 -11.25
CA GLY A 208 10.17 -19.01 -11.09
C GLY A 208 8.64 -18.88 -10.96
N TYR A 209 8.10 -17.69 -10.71
CA TYR A 209 6.66 -17.45 -10.56
C TYR A 209 6.07 -16.74 -11.77
N LYS A 210 4.75 -16.88 -11.94
CA LYS A 210 3.99 -16.09 -12.89
C LYS A 210 3.63 -14.73 -12.30
N THR A 211 3.48 -13.75 -13.17
CA THR A 211 2.84 -12.47 -12.92
C THR A 211 1.59 -12.41 -13.79
N THR A 212 0.42 -12.54 -13.18
CA THR A 212 -0.87 -12.64 -13.91
C THR A 212 -1.69 -11.35 -13.85
N LEU A 213 -1.29 -10.42 -12.99
CA LEU A 213 -2.01 -9.19 -12.67
C LEU A 213 -3.46 -9.48 -12.22
N GLY A 214 -3.68 -10.66 -11.62
CA GLY A 214 -5.00 -11.12 -11.20
C GLY A 214 -5.93 -11.51 -12.35
N SER A 215 -5.41 -11.60 -13.57
CA SER A 215 -6.14 -12.01 -14.78
C SER A 215 -5.85 -13.48 -15.11
N PRO A 216 -6.60 -14.14 -16.01
CA PRO A 216 -6.25 -15.49 -16.45
C PRO A 216 -5.01 -15.55 -17.36
N ASN A 217 -4.43 -14.40 -17.74
CA ASN A 217 -3.31 -14.30 -18.66
C ASN A 217 -1.98 -14.24 -17.91
N ASP A 218 -0.91 -14.68 -18.56
CA ASP A 218 0.46 -14.62 -18.05
C ASP A 218 1.20 -13.41 -18.66
N TYR A 219 1.62 -12.49 -17.80
CA TYR A 219 2.31 -11.24 -18.14
C TYR A 219 3.79 -11.23 -17.75
N THR A 220 4.34 -12.37 -17.32
CA THR A 220 5.74 -12.49 -16.85
C THR A 220 6.78 -12.08 -17.89
N ALA A 221 6.42 -11.99 -19.19
CA ALA A 221 7.36 -11.60 -20.25
C ALA A 221 7.41 -10.09 -20.55
N LEU A 222 6.59 -9.26 -19.91
CA LEU A 222 6.52 -7.81 -20.16
C LEU A 222 7.62 -7.02 -19.43
N HIS A 223 8.88 -7.43 -19.57
CA HIS A 223 10.01 -6.73 -18.97
C HIS A 223 10.44 -5.52 -19.80
N VAL A 224 11.00 -4.50 -19.13
CA VAL A 224 11.74 -3.44 -19.82
C VAL A 224 12.99 -4.07 -20.45
N PRO A 225 13.25 -3.89 -21.77
CA PRO A 225 14.48 -4.35 -22.39
C PRO A 225 15.69 -3.79 -21.64
N ARG A 226 16.59 -4.66 -21.17
CA ARG A 226 17.84 -4.27 -20.52
C ARG A 226 18.94 -4.11 -21.57
N GLU A 227 19.87 -3.17 -21.35
CA GLU A 227 21.07 -3.05 -22.19
C GLU A 227 21.99 -4.27 -21.99
N GLU A 228 22.76 -4.63 -23.02
CA GLU A 228 23.68 -5.77 -22.98
C GLU A 228 24.78 -5.54 -21.91
N GLY A 229 24.89 -6.44 -20.93
CA GLY A 229 25.96 -6.43 -19.91
C GLY A 229 25.50 -6.27 -18.45
N ASP A 230 24.20 -6.04 -18.21
CA ASP A 230 23.65 -5.72 -16.89
C ASP A 230 23.10 -6.94 -16.10
N ASP A 231 23.37 -8.18 -16.54
CA ASP A 231 22.52 -9.33 -16.20
C ASP A 231 23.15 -10.39 -15.29
N ASP A 232 22.50 -10.62 -14.14
CA ASP A 232 22.53 -11.89 -13.40
C ASP A 232 21.43 -12.87 -13.86
N GLY A 233 20.56 -12.46 -14.79
CA GLY A 233 19.48 -13.27 -15.37
C GLY A 233 18.21 -13.30 -14.51
N ASP A 234 18.22 -12.69 -13.32
CA ASP A 234 17.10 -12.73 -12.40
C ASP A 234 16.00 -11.74 -12.85
N LYS A 235 14.74 -12.17 -12.78
CA LYS A 235 13.53 -11.40 -13.13
C LYS A 235 12.81 -10.85 -11.90
N THR A 236 13.32 -11.16 -10.71
CA THR A 236 12.73 -10.71 -9.45
C THR A 236 12.83 -9.19 -9.32
N SER A 237 11.71 -8.56 -8.96
CA SER A 237 11.60 -7.13 -8.66
C SER A 237 12.66 -6.72 -7.64
N TRP A 238 13.32 -5.59 -7.87
CA TRP A 238 14.47 -5.17 -7.05
C TRP A 238 14.16 -5.13 -5.56
N CYS A 239 13.05 -4.50 -5.18
CA CYS A 239 12.62 -4.43 -3.79
C CYS A 239 12.38 -5.83 -3.17
N VAL A 240 11.90 -6.80 -3.95
CA VAL A 240 11.73 -8.20 -3.51
C VAL A 240 13.09 -8.86 -3.31
N ARG A 241 14.06 -8.64 -4.22
CA ARG A 241 15.44 -9.12 -4.02
C ARG A 241 16.06 -8.59 -2.73
N GLN A 242 15.84 -7.31 -2.40
CA GLN A 242 16.36 -6.73 -1.17
C GLN A 242 15.71 -7.34 0.08
N VAL A 243 14.42 -7.65 0.02
CA VAL A 243 13.70 -8.34 1.10
C VAL A 243 14.19 -9.79 1.26
N MET A 244 14.36 -10.53 0.16
CA MET A 244 14.94 -11.89 0.17
C MET A 244 16.40 -11.88 0.66
N GLY A 245 17.19 -10.90 0.23
CA GLY A 245 18.58 -10.70 0.65
C GLY A 245 18.72 -10.34 2.14
N ALA A 246 17.68 -9.76 2.75
CA ALA A 246 17.58 -9.58 4.20
C ALA A 246 17.19 -10.87 4.95
N GLY A 247 16.99 -11.98 4.23
CA GLY A 247 16.69 -13.31 4.75
C GLY A 247 15.21 -13.63 4.93
N ALA A 248 14.29 -12.75 4.54
CA ALA A 248 12.86 -13.02 4.63
C ALA A 248 12.43 -14.20 3.75
N VAL A 249 11.46 -14.98 4.23
CA VAL A 249 10.93 -16.14 3.49
C VAL A 249 9.67 -15.72 2.75
N VAL A 250 9.79 -15.50 1.43
CA VAL A 250 8.67 -15.12 0.56
C VAL A 250 7.85 -16.37 0.22
N LEU A 251 6.63 -16.48 0.77
CA LEU A 251 5.76 -17.65 0.64
C LEU A 251 5.10 -17.78 -0.74
N GLY A 252 4.98 -16.70 -1.50
CA GLY A 252 4.39 -16.72 -2.84
C GLY A 252 3.79 -15.40 -3.30
N LYS A 253 2.94 -15.48 -4.33
CA LYS A 253 2.23 -14.38 -4.96
C LYS A 253 0.83 -14.24 -4.36
N LEU A 254 0.47 -13.04 -3.93
CA LEU A 254 -0.81 -12.71 -3.29
C LEU A 254 -1.83 -12.18 -4.30
N SER A 255 -3.09 -12.50 -4.04
CA SER A 255 -4.25 -12.07 -4.81
C SER A 255 -4.43 -10.56 -4.81
N LEU A 256 -5.03 -10.06 -5.89
CA LEU A 256 -5.30 -8.66 -6.15
C LEU A 256 -6.56 -8.51 -7.00
N HIS A 257 -7.11 -7.29 -7.01
CA HIS A 257 -8.09 -6.92 -8.05
C HIS A 257 -7.41 -6.92 -9.42
N GLU A 258 -8.08 -7.47 -10.44
CA GLU A 258 -7.56 -7.58 -11.80
C GLU A 258 -7.00 -6.24 -12.32
N PHE A 259 -5.73 -6.21 -12.76
CA PHE A 259 -4.96 -5.00 -13.17
C PHE A 259 -4.87 -3.87 -12.13
N GLY A 260 -5.29 -4.12 -10.90
CA GLY A 260 -5.34 -3.11 -9.87
C GLY A 260 -6.43 -2.04 -10.05
N MET A 261 -7.45 -2.31 -10.87
CA MET A 261 -8.35 -1.30 -11.45
C MET A 261 -9.58 -0.94 -10.61
N ASP A 262 -9.73 -1.50 -9.41
CA ASP A 262 -10.82 -1.16 -8.48
C ASP A 262 -10.38 -1.36 -7.02
N THR A 263 -11.16 -0.79 -6.11
CA THR A 263 -10.85 -0.72 -4.68
C THR A 263 -11.67 -1.67 -3.81
N SER A 264 -12.56 -2.47 -4.39
CA SER A 264 -13.20 -3.59 -3.71
C SER A 264 -12.21 -4.71 -3.40
N GLY A 265 -11.28 -5.02 -4.33
CA GLY A 265 -10.37 -6.15 -4.17
C GLY A 265 -10.94 -7.50 -4.60
N TYR A 266 -12.13 -7.53 -5.21
CA TYR A 266 -12.68 -8.78 -5.75
C TYR A 266 -11.83 -9.32 -6.91
N ASN A 267 -11.82 -10.64 -7.06
CA ASN A 267 -11.22 -11.32 -8.19
C ASN A 267 -12.11 -12.52 -8.58
N ILE A 268 -12.61 -12.53 -9.82
CA ILE A 268 -13.50 -13.59 -10.33
C ILE A 268 -12.73 -14.78 -10.91
N THR A 269 -11.46 -14.57 -11.27
CA THR A 269 -10.60 -15.59 -11.88
C THR A 269 -10.08 -16.56 -10.82
N TYR A 270 -9.54 -16.02 -9.73
CA TYR A 270 -8.91 -16.79 -8.67
C TYR A 270 -9.77 -16.90 -7.40
N GLY A 271 -10.90 -16.21 -7.37
CA GLY A 271 -11.74 -16.07 -6.19
C GLY A 271 -11.33 -14.88 -5.31
N THR A 272 -12.25 -14.47 -4.46
CA THR A 272 -12.10 -13.26 -3.64
C THR A 272 -11.92 -13.63 -2.17
N PRO A 273 -10.79 -13.32 -1.52
CA PRO A 273 -10.71 -13.39 -0.06
C PRO A 273 -11.73 -12.43 0.53
N ARG A 274 -12.41 -12.84 1.60
CA ARG A 274 -13.35 -11.95 2.30
C ARG A 274 -12.62 -11.13 3.34
N ASN A 275 -13.20 -10.01 3.74
CA ASN A 275 -12.68 -9.29 4.89
C ASN A 275 -12.70 -10.22 6.14
N PRO A 276 -11.59 -10.38 6.86
CA PRO A 276 -11.51 -11.32 7.97
C PRO A 276 -12.34 -10.90 9.19
N TYR A 277 -12.69 -9.61 9.32
CA TYR A 277 -13.58 -9.12 10.38
C TYR A 277 -15.06 -9.32 10.04
N ASN A 278 -15.42 -9.29 8.76
CA ASN A 278 -16.78 -9.52 8.31
C ASN A 278 -16.82 -10.14 6.91
N PRO A 279 -17.19 -11.43 6.77
CA PRO A 279 -17.19 -12.11 5.48
C PRO A 279 -18.21 -11.57 4.46
N SER A 280 -19.17 -10.75 4.90
CA SER A 280 -20.10 -10.01 4.04
C SER A 280 -19.51 -8.74 3.44
N TYR A 281 -18.25 -8.43 3.73
CA TYR A 281 -17.52 -7.28 3.18
C TYR A 281 -16.33 -7.73 2.32
N TYR A 282 -16.05 -6.92 1.31
CA TYR A 282 -14.79 -7.04 0.58
C TYR A 282 -13.61 -6.62 1.45
N PRO A 283 -12.41 -7.20 1.23
CA PRO A 283 -11.20 -6.84 1.97
C PRO A 283 -10.66 -5.48 1.54
N GLY A 284 -11.19 -4.86 0.48
CA GLY A 284 -10.58 -3.68 -0.11
C GLY A 284 -9.48 -4.06 -1.10
N GLY A 285 -9.10 -3.11 -1.95
CA GLY A 285 -8.23 -3.38 -3.06
C GLY A 285 -7.43 -2.15 -3.53
N SER A 286 -6.50 -2.36 -4.46
CA SER A 286 -6.30 -3.64 -5.16
C SER A 286 -5.43 -4.68 -4.46
N SER A 287 -4.66 -4.36 -3.42
CA SER A 287 -3.85 -5.34 -2.66
C SER A 287 -4.67 -6.17 -1.66
N SER A 288 -5.70 -6.87 -2.15
CA SER A 288 -6.65 -7.62 -1.33
C SER A 288 -6.00 -8.77 -0.57
N GLY A 289 -5.19 -9.60 -1.25
CA GLY A 289 -4.47 -10.70 -0.62
C GLY A 289 -3.42 -10.22 0.39
N SER A 290 -2.71 -9.12 0.08
CA SER A 290 -1.67 -8.56 0.97
C SER A 290 -2.21 -8.12 2.31
N ALA A 291 -3.33 -7.38 2.33
CA ALA A 291 -3.93 -6.94 3.58
C ALA A 291 -4.62 -8.10 4.32
N TYR A 292 -5.31 -8.98 3.58
CA TYR A 292 -5.95 -10.15 4.15
C TYR A 292 -4.96 -11.06 4.87
N ALA A 293 -3.85 -11.41 4.23
CA ALA A 293 -2.86 -12.33 4.80
C ALA A 293 -2.24 -11.79 6.09
N VAL A 294 -2.06 -10.47 6.19
CA VAL A 294 -1.57 -9.82 7.41
C VAL A 294 -2.64 -9.83 8.49
N ALA A 295 -3.85 -9.37 8.16
CA ALA A 295 -4.95 -9.25 9.10
C ALA A 295 -5.47 -10.61 9.62
N ALA A 296 -5.37 -11.67 8.82
CA ALA A 296 -5.74 -13.02 9.21
C ALA A 296 -4.69 -13.73 10.08
N GLY A 297 -3.54 -13.10 10.38
CA GLY A 297 -2.49 -13.69 11.22
C GLY A 297 -1.50 -14.59 10.48
N LEU A 298 -1.63 -14.74 9.15
CA LEU A 298 -0.78 -15.63 8.35
C LEU A 298 0.63 -15.04 8.12
N LEU A 299 0.74 -13.71 8.03
CA LEU A 299 2.00 -13.00 7.77
C LEU A 299 2.13 -11.76 8.68
N PRO A 300 3.29 -11.48 9.29
CA PRO A 300 3.50 -10.21 10.00
C PRO A 300 3.65 -9.02 9.03
N ILE A 301 4.09 -9.28 7.79
CA ILE A 301 4.39 -8.27 6.77
C ILE A 301 4.03 -8.79 5.38
N SER A 302 3.68 -7.87 4.47
CA SER A 302 3.45 -8.18 3.05
C SER A 302 3.76 -6.97 2.17
N LEU A 303 3.95 -7.21 0.86
CA LEU A 303 4.18 -6.14 -0.12
C LEU A 303 2.91 -5.89 -0.93
N GLY A 304 2.62 -4.61 -1.17
CA GLY A 304 1.49 -4.13 -1.98
C GLY A 304 1.92 -3.05 -2.96
N SER A 305 1.00 -2.56 -3.79
CA SER A 305 1.23 -1.43 -4.69
C SER A 305 0.05 -0.48 -4.61
N ASP A 306 0.27 0.81 -4.87
CA ASP A 306 -0.71 1.87 -4.63
C ASP A 306 -0.68 2.90 -5.76
N GLY A 307 -1.66 2.83 -6.66
CA GLY A 307 -1.92 3.82 -7.72
C GLY A 307 -3.14 4.71 -7.47
N GLY A 308 -4.05 4.28 -6.60
CA GLY A 308 -5.26 5.02 -6.20
C GLY A 308 -5.72 4.70 -4.78
N GLY A 309 -4.78 4.36 -3.89
CA GLY A 309 -5.05 3.89 -2.53
C GLY A 309 -4.91 2.38 -2.34
N SER A 310 -4.35 1.65 -3.31
CA SER A 310 -4.36 0.18 -3.28
C SER A 310 -3.52 -0.48 -2.17
N ILE A 311 -2.71 0.27 -1.43
CA ILE A 311 -2.15 -0.15 -0.13
C ILE A 311 -3.04 0.36 1.02
N ARG A 312 -3.38 1.64 0.99
CA ARG A 312 -4.03 2.36 2.11
C ARG A 312 -5.49 1.97 2.35
N ILE A 313 -6.27 1.74 1.29
CA ILE A 313 -7.66 1.29 1.38
C ILE A 313 -7.75 -0.10 1.99
N PRO A 314 -7.07 -1.15 1.46
CA PRO A 314 -7.12 -2.45 2.08
C PRO A 314 -6.44 -2.47 3.45
N ALA A 315 -5.43 -1.62 3.71
CA ALA A 315 -4.91 -1.43 5.07
C ALA A 315 -6.01 -0.96 6.04
N SER A 316 -6.75 0.08 5.66
CA SER A 316 -7.88 0.60 6.42
C SER A 316 -8.99 -0.42 6.61
N PHE A 317 -9.33 -1.22 5.59
CA PHE A 317 -10.44 -2.17 5.67
C PHE A 317 -10.10 -3.43 6.44
N ASN A 318 -8.81 -3.75 6.64
CA ASN A 318 -8.39 -4.94 7.38
C ASN A 318 -7.67 -4.61 8.69
N SER A 319 -7.72 -3.36 9.17
CA SER A 319 -7.08 -2.94 10.43
C SER A 319 -5.57 -3.26 10.48
N VAL A 320 -4.86 -2.99 9.38
CA VAL A 320 -3.39 -3.16 9.30
C VAL A 320 -2.74 -1.84 8.90
N PHE A 321 -1.42 -1.77 9.05
CA PHE A 321 -0.63 -0.61 8.66
C PHE A 321 -0.21 -0.71 7.20
N GLY A 322 -0.24 0.43 6.49
CA GLY A 322 0.18 0.48 5.09
C GLY A 322 0.85 1.81 4.75
N LEU A 323 2.04 1.76 4.17
CA LEU A 323 2.77 2.94 3.71
C LEU A 323 2.74 3.01 2.19
N LYS A 324 2.28 4.14 1.66
CA LYS A 324 2.53 4.58 0.29
C LYS A 324 3.76 5.50 0.29
N PRO A 325 4.92 5.06 -0.20
CA PRO A 325 6.10 5.92 -0.29
C PRO A 325 5.93 7.06 -1.31
N THR A 326 6.89 7.97 -1.32
CA THR A 326 7.01 9.01 -2.34
C THR A 326 7.11 8.36 -3.72
N HIS A 327 6.48 8.99 -4.71
CA HIS A 327 6.58 8.52 -6.08
C HIS A 327 8.03 8.39 -6.54
N GLY A 328 8.36 7.30 -7.20
CA GLY A 328 9.71 6.95 -7.65
C GLY A 328 10.67 6.45 -6.56
N ARG A 329 10.29 6.47 -5.26
CA ARG A 329 11.19 6.06 -4.16
C ARG A 329 11.60 4.59 -4.23
N LEU A 330 10.71 3.72 -4.71
CA LEU A 330 10.98 2.31 -4.97
C LEU A 330 10.88 2.06 -6.47
N ALA A 331 11.89 1.38 -7.02
CA ALA A 331 11.89 0.98 -8.42
C ALA A 331 10.90 -0.17 -8.67
N PHE A 332 10.24 -0.15 -9.83
CA PHE A 332 9.46 -1.27 -10.36
C PHE A 332 10.32 -2.29 -11.12
N LEU A 333 11.58 -1.95 -11.40
CA LEU A 333 12.48 -2.78 -12.20
C LEU A 333 12.63 -4.21 -11.64
N PRO A 334 12.72 -5.22 -12.52
CA PRO A 334 12.64 -5.13 -13.99
C PRO A 334 11.23 -5.01 -14.58
N GLY A 335 10.20 -5.14 -13.75
CA GLY A 335 8.81 -5.03 -14.16
C GLY A 335 8.46 -3.63 -14.67
N GLN A 336 7.40 -3.57 -15.48
CA GLN A 336 6.84 -2.30 -15.91
C GLN A 336 6.02 -1.65 -14.79
N ASN A 337 6.11 -0.32 -14.68
CA ASN A 337 5.13 0.41 -13.87
C ASN A 337 3.84 0.61 -14.67
N HIS A 338 2.80 -0.13 -14.31
CA HIS A 338 1.50 -0.13 -14.97
C HIS A 338 0.72 1.20 -14.87
N SER A 339 1.07 2.09 -13.93
CA SER A 339 0.67 3.51 -13.99
C SER A 339 1.84 4.36 -13.54
N ASN A 340 2.73 4.62 -14.50
CA ASN A 340 4.01 5.29 -14.30
C ASN A 340 3.93 6.69 -13.66
N SER A 341 2.75 7.32 -13.66
CA SER A 341 2.55 8.67 -13.15
C SER A 341 1.83 8.74 -11.80
N ALA A 342 1.45 7.60 -11.21
CA ALA A 342 0.63 7.55 -9.98
C ALA A 342 0.94 6.35 -9.05
N ALA A 343 1.41 5.22 -9.61
CA ALA A 343 1.61 3.99 -8.87
C ALA A 343 2.99 3.91 -8.20
N VAL A 344 2.99 3.36 -6.98
CA VAL A 344 4.19 3.04 -6.21
C VAL A 344 4.12 1.65 -5.60
N ASN A 345 5.28 1.07 -5.31
CA ASN A 345 5.42 -0.11 -4.47
C ASN A 345 5.56 0.30 -3.00
N GLY A 346 5.05 -0.52 -2.06
CA GLY A 346 5.15 -0.20 -0.65
C GLY A 346 4.79 -1.35 0.30
N PRO A 347 5.09 -1.19 1.60
CA PRO A 347 4.90 -2.22 2.61
C PRO A 347 3.53 -2.16 3.28
N MET A 348 3.09 -3.32 3.77
CA MET A 348 1.98 -3.50 4.71
C MET A 348 2.45 -4.36 5.88
N ALA A 349 1.92 -4.12 7.08
CA ALA A 349 2.33 -4.87 8.27
C ALA A 349 1.26 -4.88 9.37
N ALA A 350 1.38 -5.85 10.27
CA ALA A 350 0.51 -5.97 11.44
C ALA A 350 0.81 -4.91 12.51
N ASP A 351 2.02 -4.35 12.51
CA ASP A 351 2.48 -3.31 13.44
C ASP A 351 3.49 -2.37 12.76
N MET A 352 3.69 -1.19 13.35
CA MET A 352 4.57 -0.15 12.80
C MET A 352 6.04 -0.55 12.75
N ARG A 353 6.54 -1.29 13.75
CA ARG A 353 7.96 -1.71 13.78
C ARG A 353 8.26 -2.74 12.70
N SER A 354 7.31 -3.63 12.42
CA SER A 354 7.33 -4.56 11.30
C SER A 354 7.25 -3.83 9.96
N LEU A 355 6.41 -2.78 9.85
CA LEU A 355 6.33 -1.91 8.68
C LEU A 355 7.66 -1.22 8.38
N ILE A 356 8.30 -0.65 9.42
CA ILE A 356 9.61 0.00 9.34
C ILE A 356 10.69 -0.99 8.91
N ALA A 357 10.74 -2.17 9.54
CA ALA A 357 11.73 -3.20 9.20
C ALA A 357 11.61 -3.63 7.72
N LEU A 358 10.38 -3.81 7.23
CA LEU A 358 10.15 -4.12 5.82
C LEU A 358 10.53 -2.94 4.91
N TYR A 359 10.12 -1.72 5.25
CA TYR A 359 10.44 -0.51 4.47
C TYR A 359 11.96 -0.30 4.33
N ASP A 360 12.71 -0.48 5.40
CA ASP A 360 14.17 -0.33 5.41
C ASP A 360 14.86 -1.30 4.45
N ALA A 361 14.36 -2.54 4.35
CA ALA A 361 14.87 -3.51 3.40
C ALA A 361 14.49 -3.15 1.95
N MET A 362 13.21 -2.87 1.68
CA MET A 362 12.73 -2.63 0.30
C MET A 362 13.15 -1.28 -0.29
N SER A 363 13.47 -0.29 0.54
CA SER A 363 13.73 1.09 0.11
C SER A 363 15.18 1.34 -0.31
N ARG A 364 16.02 0.31 -0.34
CA ARG A 364 17.35 0.35 -0.95
C ARG A 364 17.23 0.69 -2.44
N PRO A 365 17.78 1.81 -2.91
CA PRO A 365 17.60 2.21 -4.30
C PRO A 365 18.19 1.21 -5.28
N HIS A 366 17.53 1.05 -6.42
CA HIS A 366 18.09 0.32 -7.55
C HIS A 366 19.31 1.09 -8.09
N PRO A 367 20.36 0.42 -8.62
CA PRO A 367 21.54 1.10 -9.18
C PRO A 367 21.20 2.14 -10.26
N ALA A 368 20.20 1.86 -11.10
CA ALA A 368 19.67 2.80 -12.10
C ALA A 368 18.69 3.87 -11.55
N SER A 369 18.46 3.93 -10.23
CA SER A 369 17.51 4.88 -9.64
C SER A 369 18.13 6.27 -9.52
N PRO A 370 17.44 7.34 -9.98
CA PRO A 370 17.87 8.72 -9.72
C PRO A 370 17.68 9.14 -8.25
N PHE A 371 16.99 8.36 -7.42
CA PHE A 371 16.98 8.58 -5.98
C PHE A 371 18.35 8.21 -5.40
N SER A 372 19.18 9.22 -5.14
CA SER A 372 20.39 9.03 -4.33
C SER A 372 20.00 8.56 -2.93
N PHE A 373 20.48 7.38 -2.53
CA PHE A 373 20.55 7.06 -1.11
C PHE A 373 21.78 7.77 -0.54
N PRO A 374 21.71 8.35 0.66
CA PRO A 374 22.91 8.51 1.47
C PRO A 374 23.64 7.18 1.51
N GLY A 375 24.96 7.19 1.48
CA GLY A 375 25.77 5.98 1.59
C GLY A 375 25.30 5.10 2.75
N LEU A 376 25.69 3.82 2.69
CA LEU A 376 25.73 2.93 3.85
C LEU A 376 26.30 3.67 5.08
N ALA A 377 25.47 4.38 5.83
CA ALA A 377 25.70 4.65 7.22
C ALA A 377 25.28 3.35 7.89
N THR A 378 26.28 2.65 8.37
CA THR A 378 26.33 1.42 9.13
C THR A 378 25.47 1.41 10.42
N ALA A 379 24.46 2.28 10.53
CA ALA A 379 23.53 2.36 11.65
C ALA A 379 22.09 2.10 11.20
N PRO A 380 21.32 1.22 11.88
CA PRO A 380 19.92 0.97 11.54
C PRO A 380 19.08 2.24 11.76
N ARG A 381 18.28 2.64 10.74
CA ARG A 381 17.25 3.72 10.81
C ARG A 381 16.34 3.59 12.04
N ARG A 382 16.17 2.38 12.54
CA ARG A 382 15.47 2.07 13.79
C ARG A 382 15.97 2.90 14.99
N SER A 383 17.28 3.12 15.11
CA SER A 383 17.86 3.91 16.20
C SER A 383 17.52 5.41 16.14
N SER A 384 17.35 5.99 14.94
CA SER A 384 16.95 7.39 14.77
C SER A 384 15.44 7.60 14.89
N LEU A 385 14.64 6.56 14.67
CA LEU A 385 13.18 6.60 14.85
C LEU A 385 12.76 6.45 16.33
N GLU A 386 13.57 5.77 17.14
CA GLU A 386 13.31 5.51 18.57
C GLU A 386 13.76 6.66 19.50
N THR A 387 14.53 7.62 18.99
CA THR A 387 14.87 8.85 19.73
C THR A 387 13.79 9.91 19.54
N ASP A 388 13.08 10.25 20.63
CA ASP A 388 12.10 11.33 20.60
C ASP A 388 12.82 12.68 20.51
N ASP A 389 12.87 13.23 19.30
CA ASP A 389 13.37 14.58 19.07
C ASP A 389 12.32 15.59 19.53
N ALA A 390 12.56 16.21 20.70
CA ALA A 390 11.73 17.26 21.25
C ALA A 390 11.56 18.48 20.31
N ALA A 391 12.43 18.65 19.31
CA ALA A 391 12.33 19.69 18.29
C ALA A 391 11.45 19.29 17.09
N ARG A 392 10.99 18.03 16.98
CA ARG A 392 10.17 17.57 15.85
C ARG A 392 8.84 18.33 15.79
N PRO A 393 8.45 18.87 14.62
CA PRO A 393 7.13 19.45 14.43
C PRO A 393 6.01 18.43 14.66
N ARG A 394 5.11 18.71 15.62
CA ARG A 394 3.91 17.91 15.87
C ARG A 394 2.69 18.70 15.41
N ILE A 395 2.56 18.86 14.09
CA ILE A 395 1.48 19.65 13.48
C ILE A 395 0.61 18.72 12.61
N ILE A 396 -0.69 18.72 12.87
CA ILE A 396 -1.70 18.02 12.07
C ILE A 396 -2.48 19.06 11.28
N GLY A 397 -2.45 18.97 9.95
CA GLY A 397 -3.30 19.77 9.08
C GLY A 397 -4.61 19.03 8.80
N VAL A 398 -5.77 19.61 9.08
CA VAL A 398 -7.08 18.99 8.78
C VAL A 398 -7.83 19.81 7.74
N PRO A 399 -8.16 19.23 6.57
CA PRO A 399 -9.04 19.86 5.59
C PRO A 399 -10.50 19.60 5.96
N GLU A 400 -11.03 20.36 6.92
CA GLU A 400 -12.32 20.12 7.59
C GLU A 400 -13.49 19.90 6.62
N ALA A 401 -13.65 20.75 5.60
CA ALA A 401 -14.71 20.63 4.61
C ALA A 401 -14.61 19.33 3.77
N TRP A 402 -13.38 18.86 3.51
CA TRP A 402 -13.17 17.61 2.81
C TRP A 402 -13.38 16.42 3.74
N PHE A 403 -12.83 16.48 4.96
CA PHE A 403 -12.99 15.47 6.02
C PHE A 403 -14.47 15.18 6.32
N ALA A 404 -15.31 16.21 6.32
CA ALA A 404 -16.76 16.11 6.55
C ALA A 404 -17.52 15.31 5.46
N ARG A 405 -16.89 14.95 4.34
CA ARG A 405 -17.51 14.11 3.28
C ARG A 405 -17.53 12.61 3.63
N ALA A 406 -16.81 12.19 4.67
CA ALA A 406 -16.88 10.81 5.17
C ALA A 406 -18.23 10.52 5.83
N SER A 407 -18.61 9.25 5.96
CA SER A 407 -19.76 8.87 6.80
C SER A 407 -19.52 9.29 8.26
N PRO A 408 -20.57 9.67 9.02
CA PRO A 408 -20.43 10.18 10.39
C PRO A 408 -19.55 9.34 11.32
N VAL A 409 -19.72 8.01 11.34
CA VAL A 409 -18.88 7.11 12.15
C VAL A 409 -17.41 7.14 11.78
N VAL A 410 -17.09 7.27 10.49
CA VAL A 410 -15.71 7.36 10.03
C VAL A 410 -15.09 8.68 10.51
N GLN A 411 -15.86 9.77 10.45
CA GLN A 411 -15.43 11.06 11.00
C GLN A 411 -15.16 10.95 12.51
N GLN A 412 -16.07 10.32 13.25
CA GLN A 412 -15.97 10.15 14.70
C GLN A 412 -14.76 9.32 15.11
N LEU A 413 -14.53 8.17 14.47
CA LEU A 413 -13.37 7.30 14.75
C LEU A 413 -12.04 8.00 14.45
N CYS A 414 -11.96 8.66 13.29
CA CYS A 414 -10.74 9.38 12.89
C CYS A 414 -10.46 10.58 13.80
N SER A 415 -11.49 11.34 14.17
CA SER A 415 -11.34 12.50 15.07
C SER A 415 -10.90 12.05 16.46
N SER A 416 -11.45 10.95 16.97
CA SER A 416 -11.05 10.36 18.26
C SER A 416 -9.56 9.98 18.30
N LEU A 417 -9.01 9.42 17.21
CA LEU A 417 -7.58 9.14 17.14
C LEU A 417 -6.72 10.42 17.05
N VAL A 418 -7.20 11.45 16.33
CA VAL A 418 -6.54 12.77 16.29
C VAL A 418 -6.53 13.41 17.69
N ASP A 419 -7.64 13.36 18.43
CA ASP A 419 -7.73 13.88 19.79
C ASP A 419 -6.73 13.19 20.72
N ARG A 420 -6.61 11.85 20.63
CA ARG A 420 -5.60 11.08 21.38
C ARG A 420 -4.16 11.51 21.04
N LEU A 421 -3.86 11.79 19.78
CA LEU A 421 -2.55 12.31 19.36
C LEU A 421 -2.29 13.71 19.92
N VAL A 422 -3.29 14.57 19.96
CA VAL A 422 -3.20 15.90 20.59
C VAL A 422 -2.94 15.77 22.09
N GLU A 423 -3.75 14.99 22.80
CA GLU A 423 -3.71 14.85 24.25
C GLU A 423 -2.44 14.16 24.76
N ARG A 424 -2.04 13.05 24.13
CA ARG A 424 -0.97 12.18 24.64
C ARG A 424 0.38 12.44 24.00
N LYS A 425 0.39 12.99 22.80
CA LYS A 425 1.62 13.26 22.01
C LYS A 425 1.80 14.75 21.71
N GLY A 426 0.94 15.65 22.21
CA GLY A 426 1.16 17.09 22.09
C GLY A 426 1.12 17.61 20.66
N TYR A 427 0.40 16.94 19.76
CA TYR A 427 0.15 17.47 18.43
C TYR A 427 -0.73 18.72 18.48
N ARG A 428 -0.50 19.67 17.57
CA ARG A 428 -1.36 20.82 17.35
C ARG A 428 -2.09 20.67 16.03
N VAL A 429 -3.41 20.76 16.07
CA VAL A 429 -4.27 20.78 14.88
C VAL A 429 -4.29 22.19 14.29
N VAL A 430 -4.12 22.29 12.97
CA VAL A 430 -4.31 23.52 12.20
C VAL A 430 -5.30 23.24 11.06
N PRO A 431 -6.31 24.09 10.86
CA PRO A 431 -7.19 23.96 9.71
C PRO A 431 -6.42 24.29 8.43
N VAL A 432 -6.62 23.48 7.39
CA VAL A 432 -6.07 23.71 6.05
C VAL A 432 -7.17 23.56 5.01
N GLU A 433 -6.91 23.98 3.78
CA GLU A 433 -7.84 23.79 2.67
C GLU A 433 -7.14 22.99 1.59
N ILE A 434 -7.86 22.06 0.96
CA ILE A 434 -7.41 21.41 -0.26
C ILE A 434 -8.42 21.81 -1.36
N PRO A 435 -8.01 22.61 -2.35
CA PRO A 435 -8.91 23.04 -3.41
C PRO A 435 -9.13 21.91 -4.42
N PHE A 436 -10.19 22.05 -5.24
CA PHE A 436 -10.46 21.17 -6.38
C PHE A 436 -10.54 19.67 -6.03
N THR A 437 -11.08 19.30 -4.86
CA THR A 437 -11.03 17.89 -4.40
C THR A 437 -11.80 16.93 -5.32
N GLN A 438 -12.92 17.37 -5.91
CA GLN A 438 -13.71 16.54 -6.82
C GLN A 438 -13.07 16.42 -8.20
N GLU A 439 -12.49 17.50 -8.70
CA GLU A 439 -11.77 17.59 -9.97
C GLU A 439 -10.46 16.84 -9.91
N GLY A 440 -9.73 16.97 -8.81
CA GLY A 440 -8.48 16.24 -8.57
C GLY A 440 -8.75 14.74 -8.54
N GLN A 441 -9.84 14.30 -7.91
CA GLN A 441 -10.28 12.91 -7.98
C GLN A 441 -10.62 12.47 -9.42
N ALA A 442 -11.30 13.32 -10.20
CA ALA A 442 -11.59 13.02 -11.60
C ALA A 442 -10.32 12.99 -12.47
N ALA A 443 -9.39 13.92 -12.26
CA ALA A 443 -8.10 14.00 -12.95
C ALA A 443 -7.22 12.79 -12.64
N HIS A 444 -7.22 12.33 -11.39
CA HIS A 444 -6.57 11.09 -10.96
C HIS A 444 -7.17 9.88 -11.66
N ALA A 445 -8.48 9.66 -11.54
CA ALA A 445 -9.15 8.51 -12.15
C ALA A 445 -8.98 8.51 -13.68
N LEU A 446 -9.14 9.66 -14.34
CA LEU A 446 -8.89 9.83 -15.77
C LEU A 446 -7.46 9.44 -16.14
N THR A 447 -6.45 9.91 -15.40
CA THR A 447 -5.05 9.58 -15.65
C THR A 447 -4.82 8.07 -15.51
N LEU A 448 -5.26 7.47 -14.40
CA LEU A 448 -5.05 6.05 -14.11
C LEU A 448 -5.70 5.14 -15.18
N LEU A 449 -6.94 5.45 -15.58
CA LEU A 449 -7.64 4.70 -16.61
C LEU A 449 -6.97 4.82 -17.98
N THR A 450 -6.45 6.01 -18.31
CA THR A 450 -5.72 6.25 -19.58
C THR A 450 -4.37 5.54 -19.60
N ASP A 451 -3.61 5.58 -18.50
CA ASP A 451 -2.35 4.83 -18.36
C ASP A 451 -2.61 3.31 -18.51
N ALA A 452 -3.59 2.77 -17.80
CA ALA A 452 -3.95 1.35 -17.87
C ALA A 452 -4.41 0.92 -19.28
N ALA A 453 -5.17 1.77 -19.97
CA ALA A 453 -5.59 1.52 -21.34
C ALA A 453 -4.43 1.43 -22.33
N ALA A 454 -3.31 2.10 -22.06
CA ALA A 454 -2.10 2.05 -22.90
C ALA A 454 -1.28 0.75 -22.73
N LEU A 455 -1.49 0.01 -21.63
CA LEU A 455 -0.81 -1.28 -21.39
C LEU A 455 -1.36 -2.43 -22.24
N VAL A 456 -2.63 -2.34 -22.61
CA VAL A 456 -3.32 -3.42 -23.34
C VAL A 456 -3.10 -3.23 -24.84
N ARG A 457 -2.07 -3.90 -25.37
CA ARG A 457 -1.69 -3.84 -26.79
C ARG A 457 -2.89 -4.13 -27.69
N ASP A 458 -3.08 -3.31 -28.71
CA ASP A 458 -4.17 -3.41 -29.70
C ASP A 458 -5.60 -3.40 -29.11
N GLY A 459 -5.72 -3.04 -27.83
CA GLY A 459 -7.00 -3.07 -27.11
C GLY A 459 -7.55 -4.48 -26.89
N ASP A 460 -6.73 -5.54 -26.99
CA ASP A 460 -7.17 -6.92 -26.77
C ASP A 460 -7.51 -7.18 -25.30
N THR A 461 -8.81 -7.21 -25.01
CA THR A 461 -9.34 -7.45 -23.67
C THR A 461 -9.81 -8.89 -23.47
N LYS A 462 -9.38 -9.82 -24.34
CA LYS A 462 -9.78 -11.23 -24.23
C LYS A 462 -9.37 -11.82 -22.88
N GLY A 463 -10.33 -12.48 -22.24
CA GLY A 463 -10.13 -13.11 -20.93
C GLY A 463 -10.26 -12.15 -19.74
N LEU A 464 -10.32 -10.83 -19.96
CA LEU A 464 -10.46 -9.87 -18.87
C LEU A 464 -11.88 -9.83 -18.31
N SER A 465 -11.99 -9.47 -17.03
CA SER A 465 -13.29 -9.32 -16.38
C SER A 465 -14.14 -8.25 -17.05
N PRO A 466 -15.49 -8.43 -17.09
CA PRO A 466 -16.39 -7.44 -17.68
C PRO A 466 -16.27 -6.02 -17.08
N ALA A 467 -16.04 -5.90 -15.77
CA ALA A 467 -15.87 -4.59 -15.13
C ALA A 467 -14.57 -3.91 -15.60
N ASN A 468 -13.46 -4.65 -15.65
CA ASN A 468 -12.19 -4.12 -16.10
C ASN A 468 -12.24 -3.71 -17.59
N ARG A 469 -12.95 -4.48 -18.42
CA ARG A 469 -13.24 -4.10 -19.82
C ARG A 469 -13.97 -2.76 -19.95
N ILE A 470 -14.93 -2.47 -19.07
CA ILE A 470 -15.62 -1.17 -19.02
C ILE A 470 -14.63 -0.05 -18.67
N LEU A 471 -13.78 -0.26 -17.66
CA LEU A 471 -12.80 0.73 -17.21
C LEU A 471 -11.74 1.02 -18.28
N LEU A 472 -11.19 -0.01 -18.92
CA LEU A 472 -10.24 0.13 -20.04
C LEU A 472 -10.90 0.84 -21.23
N ALA A 473 -12.17 0.54 -21.53
CA ALA A 473 -12.92 1.25 -22.55
C ALA A 473 -13.05 2.76 -22.22
N LEU A 474 -13.39 3.11 -20.98
CA LEU A 474 -13.42 4.51 -20.53
C LEU A 474 -12.05 5.18 -20.71
N GLY A 475 -10.96 4.52 -20.31
CA GLY A 475 -9.59 5.01 -20.48
C GLY A 475 -9.22 5.34 -21.94
N ARG A 476 -9.62 4.49 -22.90
CA ARG A 476 -9.41 4.70 -24.36
C ARG A 476 -10.23 5.85 -24.94
N THR A 477 -11.19 6.38 -24.19
CA THR A 477 -12.13 7.41 -24.67
C THR A 477 -11.72 8.80 -24.24
N THR A 478 -10.82 8.91 -23.25
CA THR A 478 -10.27 10.16 -22.77
C THR A 478 -9.58 10.93 -23.90
N PRO A 479 -10.06 12.14 -24.25
CA PRO A 479 -9.36 12.98 -25.21
C PRO A 479 -8.01 13.44 -24.65
N ALA A 480 -6.99 13.52 -25.52
CA ALA A 480 -5.67 14.01 -25.12
C ALA A 480 -5.73 15.39 -24.44
N SER A 481 -6.62 16.27 -24.90
CA SER A 481 -6.85 17.59 -24.28
C SER A 481 -7.31 17.51 -22.83
N ASP A 482 -8.18 16.56 -22.47
CA ASP A 482 -8.65 16.40 -21.09
C ASP A 482 -7.56 15.77 -20.22
N TYR A 483 -6.73 14.88 -20.78
CA TYR A 483 -5.52 14.39 -20.11
C TYR A 483 -4.54 15.53 -19.82
N GLN A 484 -4.32 16.45 -20.76
CA GLN A 484 -3.52 17.66 -20.55
C GLN A 484 -4.05 18.50 -19.39
N LEU A 485 -5.37 18.73 -19.34
CA LEU A 485 -5.99 19.47 -18.23
C LEU A 485 -5.78 18.76 -16.88
N ALA A 486 -5.83 17.42 -16.85
CA ALA A 486 -5.55 16.66 -15.63
C ALA A 486 -4.12 16.89 -15.14
N GLN A 487 -3.14 16.94 -16.04
CA GLN A 487 -1.73 17.20 -15.69
C GLN A 487 -1.47 18.66 -15.28
N ARG A 488 -2.25 19.62 -15.78
CA ARG A 488 -2.22 21.01 -15.29
C ARG A 488 -2.79 21.11 -13.88
N LEU A 489 -3.93 20.48 -13.62
CA LEU A 489 -4.52 20.44 -12.28
C LEU A 489 -3.59 19.74 -11.29
N ARG A 490 -2.92 18.65 -11.69
CA ARG A 490 -1.87 18.03 -10.88
C ARG A 490 -0.83 19.06 -10.45
N HIS A 491 -0.27 19.83 -11.39
CA HIS A 491 0.74 20.83 -11.08
C HIS A 491 0.21 21.92 -10.13
N VAL A 492 -1.03 22.39 -10.33
CA VAL A 492 -1.69 23.35 -9.41
C VAL A 492 -1.77 22.79 -7.99
N LEU A 493 -2.22 21.54 -7.82
CA LEU A 493 -2.31 20.90 -6.52
C LEU A 493 -0.94 20.68 -5.88
N MET A 494 0.06 20.27 -6.66
CA MET A 494 1.44 20.13 -6.17
C MET A 494 2.01 21.46 -5.66
N ARG A 495 1.79 22.57 -6.37
CA ARG A 495 2.20 23.93 -5.93
C ARG A 495 1.48 24.37 -4.66
N HIS A 496 0.19 24.04 -4.54
CA HIS A 496 -0.60 24.33 -3.35
C HIS A 496 -0.11 23.55 -2.12
N LEU A 497 0.19 22.26 -2.30
CA LEU A 497 0.75 21.43 -1.24
C LEU A 497 2.12 21.95 -0.78
N ALA A 498 3.00 22.31 -1.72
CA ALA A 498 4.28 22.96 -1.41
C ALA A 498 4.09 24.28 -0.63
N TRP A 499 3.07 25.08 -0.97
CA TRP A 499 2.69 26.28 -0.21
C TRP A 499 2.25 25.95 1.22
N LEU A 500 1.44 24.91 1.43
CA LEU A 500 1.02 24.46 2.75
C LEU A 500 2.21 24.04 3.61
N TRP A 501 3.14 23.23 3.10
CA TRP A 501 4.32 22.81 3.85
C TRP A 501 5.31 23.95 4.09
N ARG A 502 5.42 24.93 3.18
CA ARG A 502 6.17 26.16 3.45
C ARG A 502 5.56 26.95 4.62
N ARG A 503 4.23 26.96 4.75
CA ARG A 503 3.51 27.66 5.83
C ARG A 503 3.53 26.87 7.14
N HIS A 504 3.49 25.55 7.06
CA HIS A 504 3.47 24.62 8.19
C HIS A 504 4.54 23.53 8.00
N PRO A 505 5.84 23.84 8.20
CA PRO A 505 6.92 22.87 8.01
C PRO A 505 6.75 21.63 8.89
N GLY A 506 6.94 20.45 8.31
CA GLY A 506 6.78 19.17 9.01
C GLY A 506 5.33 18.79 9.34
N MET A 507 4.34 19.52 8.81
CA MET A 507 2.92 19.16 8.98
C MET A 507 2.60 17.82 8.33
N VAL A 508 1.83 17.00 9.05
CA VAL A 508 1.14 15.83 8.51
C VAL A 508 -0.29 16.22 8.18
N LEU A 509 -0.67 16.16 6.89
CA LEU A 509 -2.05 16.35 6.46
C LEU A 509 -2.86 15.09 6.82
N VAL A 510 -3.94 15.24 7.59
CA VAL A 510 -4.72 14.11 8.10
C VAL A 510 -6.14 14.10 7.53
N THR A 511 -6.55 12.94 7.05
CA THR A 511 -7.92 12.62 6.60
C THR A 511 -8.26 11.18 6.98
N PRO A 512 -9.51 10.72 6.87
CA PRO A 512 -9.78 9.30 6.82
C PRO A 512 -9.05 8.64 5.64
N ALA A 513 -8.75 7.35 5.74
CA ALA A 513 -8.20 6.59 4.61
C ALA A 513 -9.26 6.30 3.52
N SER A 514 -10.54 6.27 3.89
CA SER A 514 -11.69 6.07 2.99
C SER A 514 -12.89 6.84 3.55
N ALA A 515 -13.81 7.32 2.70
CA ALA A 515 -15.03 8.01 3.16
C ALA A 515 -16.16 7.06 3.61
N CYS A 516 -15.98 5.74 3.46
CA CYS A 516 -16.90 4.72 3.96
C CYS A 516 -16.18 3.64 4.76
N ALA A 517 -16.86 3.10 5.76
CA ALA A 517 -16.42 1.93 6.51
C ALA A 517 -16.65 0.66 5.67
N GLY A 518 -15.58 0.13 5.10
CA GLY A 518 -15.61 -1.08 4.28
C GLY A 518 -16.42 -0.96 2.97
N TRP A 519 -16.58 -2.10 2.29
CA TRP A 519 -17.45 -2.26 1.13
C TRP A 519 -18.29 -3.55 1.25
N PRO A 520 -19.61 -3.46 1.50
CA PRO A 520 -20.47 -4.62 1.65
C PRO A 520 -20.76 -5.32 0.31
N ILE A 521 -20.76 -6.65 0.32
CA ILE A 521 -21.10 -7.50 -0.82
C ILE A 521 -22.61 -7.66 -0.86
N ARG A 522 -23.29 -6.83 -1.66
CA ARG A 522 -24.76 -6.78 -1.69
C ARG A 522 -25.38 -7.78 -2.69
N GLY A 523 -24.63 -8.22 -3.69
CA GLY A 523 -25.11 -9.10 -4.78
C GLY A 523 -24.93 -10.60 -4.51
N GLY A 524 -24.40 -10.97 -3.34
CA GLY A 524 -24.14 -12.35 -2.94
C GLY A 524 -23.24 -13.10 -3.94
N GLY A 525 -23.54 -14.37 -4.20
CA GLY A 525 -22.78 -15.23 -5.12
C GLY A 525 -22.64 -14.67 -6.54
N ARG A 526 -23.62 -13.90 -7.04
CA ARG A 526 -23.60 -13.34 -8.40
C ARG A 526 -22.53 -12.27 -8.58
N GLU A 527 -22.34 -11.43 -7.57
CA GLU A 527 -21.30 -10.40 -7.58
C GLU A 527 -19.89 -11.00 -7.68
N LEU A 528 -19.74 -12.20 -7.12
CA LEU A 528 -18.44 -12.87 -7.00
C LEU A 528 -18.14 -13.78 -8.17
N ALA A 529 -19.18 -14.28 -8.83
CA ALA A 529 -19.05 -15.06 -10.05
C ALA A 529 -18.79 -14.18 -11.28
N TYR A 530 -19.39 -12.99 -11.34
CA TYR A 530 -19.35 -12.13 -12.55
C TYR A 530 -18.62 -10.80 -12.37
N GLY A 531 -18.37 -10.39 -11.12
CA GLY A 531 -17.83 -9.08 -10.78
C GLY A 531 -18.93 -8.02 -10.62
N VAL A 532 -18.50 -6.80 -10.31
CA VAL A 532 -19.34 -5.63 -10.12
C VAL A 532 -18.67 -4.38 -10.70
N SER A 533 -19.47 -3.51 -11.31
CA SER A 533 -19.10 -2.15 -11.65
C SER A 533 -19.95 -1.20 -10.81
N ASP A 534 -19.34 -0.53 -9.84
CA ASP A 534 -19.98 0.41 -8.93
C ASP A 534 -19.06 1.63 -8.75
N GLY A 535 -18.97 2.45 -9.79
CA GLY A 535 -18.06 3.60 -9.83
C GLY A 535 -18.32 4.61 -8.70
N ASP A 536 -19.55 4.73 -8.21
CA ASP A 536 -19.86 5.61 -7.08
C ASP A 536 -19.24 5.09 -5.79
N ARG A 537 -19.30 3.78 -5.53
CA ARG A 537 -18.64 3.18 -4.37
C ARG A 537 -17.12 3.22 -4.50
N THR A 538 -16.57 2.99 -5.70
CA THR A 538 -15.14 3.15 -5.99
C THR A 538 -14.66 4.58 -5.71
N MET A 539 -15.38 5.59 -6.17
CA MET A 539 -15.01 6.98 -5.91
C MET A 539 -15.20 7.34 -4.43
N ARG A 540 -16.18 6.76 -3.73
CA ARG A 540 -16.37 6.98 -2.30
C ARG A 540 -15.24 6.37 -1.46
N SER A 541 -14.78 5.16 -1.76
CA SER A 541 -13.63 4.57 -1.05
C SER A 541 -12.33 5.32 -1.37
N MET A 542 -12.20 5.85 -2.59
CA MET A 542 -11.04 6.62 -3.03
C MET A 542 -11.05 8.10 -2.60
N GLU A 543 -12.08 8.57 -1.89
CA GLU A 543 -12.36 10.00 -1.65
C GLU A 543 -11.12 10.82 -1.27
N TYR A 544 -10.24 10.28 -0.43
CA TYR A 544 -9.07 10.99 0.12
C TYR A 544 -7.73 10.57 -0.49
N VAL A 545 -7.60 9.30 -0.87
CA VAL A 545 -6.30 8.69 -1.20
C VAL A 545 -5.69 9.18 -2.51
N TRP A 546 -6.51 9.63 -3.45
CA TRP A 546 -6.10 10.02 -4.81
C TRP A 546 -5.08 11.16 -4.83
N LEU A 547 -5.13 12.08 -3.85
CA LEU A 547 -4.26 13.25 -3.80
C LEU A 547 -2.79 12.84 -3.74
N ALA A 548 -2.49 11.83 -2.91
CA ALA A 548 -1.13 11.34 -2.72
C ALA A 548 -0.56 10.62 -3.94
N ASN A 549 -1.42 9.95 -4.72
CA ASN A 549 -1.01 9.33 -5.97
C ASN A 549 -0.80 10.38 -7.05
N LEU A 550 -1.78 11.26 -7.25
CA LEU A 550 -1.73 12.29 -8.28
C LEU A 550 -0.54 13.25 -8.06
N CYS A 551 -0.27 13.63 -6.82
CA CYS A 551 0.80 14.58 -6.49
C CYS A 551 2.13 13.91 -6.10
N GLY A 552 2.18 12.58 -6.01
CA GLY A 552 3.40 11.82 -5.71
C GLY A 552 3.94 11.93 -4.28
N VAL A 553 3.18 12.50 -3.35
CA VAL A 553 3.57 12.63 -1.93
C VAL A 553 3.38 11.32 -1.16
N PRO A 554 4.14 11.04 -0.09
CA PRO A 554 3.98 9.83 0.71
C PRO A 554 2.78 9.91 1.67
N SER A 555 2.17 8.77 1.98
CA SER A 555 1.05 8.68 2.93
C SER A 555 1.07 7.35 3.68
N ILE A 556 0.66 7.35 4.94
CA ILE A 556 0.52 6.16 5.79
C ILE A 556 -0.93 5.99 6.25
N SER A 557 -1.45 4.77 6.21
CA SER A 557 -2.73 4.38 6.81
C SER A 557 -2.47 3.63 8.11
N VAL A 558 -3.17 4.01 9.17
CA VAL A 558 -3.11 3.40 10.50
C VAL A 558 -4.53 3.03 10.98
N PRO A 559 -4.72 1.96 11.78
CA PRO A 559 -6.02 1.64 12.36
C PRO A 559 -6.57 2.76 13.26
N ALA A 560 -7.86 3.06 13.14
CA ALA A 560 -8.55 4.08 13.93
C ALA A 560 -9.76 3.54 14.72
N GLY A 561 -10.02 2.23 14.64
CA GLY A 561 -11.11 1.56 15.33
C GLY A 561 -12.08 0.89 14.37
N PHE A 562 -13.30 0.64 14.85
CA PHE A 562 -14.29 -0.19 14.15
C PHE A 562 -15.65 0.49 14.08
N ALA A 563 -16.34 0.32 12.95
CA ALA A 563 -17.73 0.69 12.79
C ALA A 563 -18.62 -0.56 12.82
N ALA A 564 -19.86 -0.43 13.27
CA ALA A 564 -20.87 -1.46 13.08
C ALA A 564 -21.09 -1.69 11.56
N PRO A 565 -21.44 -2.90 11.11
CA PRO A 565 -21.74 -3.12 9.71
C PRO A 565 -22.98 -2.31 9.30
N GLY A 566 -22.86 -1.51 8.24
CA GLY A 566 -23.95 -0.68 7.71
C GLY A 566 -23.44 0.37 6.74
N ASP A 567 -24.31 0.81 5.82
CA ASP A 567 -23.97 1.83 4.84
C ASP A 567 -24.42 3.22 5.32
N GLY A 568 -23.49 4.04 5.79
CA GLY A 568 -23.70 5.47 6.02
C GLY A 568 -24.35 5.87 7.36
N GLU A 569 -25.06 4.95 8.02
CA GLU A 569 -25.66 5.14 9.36
C GLU A 569 -25.07 4.21 10.43
N ALA A 570 -23.96 3.55 10.12
CA ALA A 570 -23.25 2.73 11.09
C ALA A 570 -22.83 3.59 12.30
N GLU A 571 -22.89 3.00 13.50
CA GLU A 571 -22.38 3.58 14.74
C GLU A 571 -20.97 3.04 15.03
N VAL A 572 -20.26 3.66 15.99
CA VAL A 572 -18.99 3.12 16.49
C VAL A 572 -19.24 1.73 17.08
N ALA A 573 -18.51 0.73 16.60
CA ALA A 573 -18.64 -0.63 17.11
C ALA A 573 -17.92 -0.78 18.46
N GLY A 574 -18.61 -1.42 19.40
CA GLY A 574 -18.01 -1.89 20.64
C GLY A 574 -17.15 -3.14 20.41
N GLU A 575 -16.62 -3.65 21.53
CA GLU A 575 -15.81 -4.88 21.57
C GLU A 575 -16.51 -6.06 20.90
N ASP A 576 -17.72 -6.34 21.35
CA ASP A 576 -18.47 -7.54 21.02
C ASP A 576 -19.41 -7.35 19.82
N THR A 577 -19.34 -6.21 19.12
CA THR A 577 -20.21 -5.95 17.97
C THR A 577 -19.94 -6.98 16.85
N PRO A 578 -20.91 -7.84 16.51
CA PRO A 578 -20.72 -8.87 15.50
C PRO A 578 -20.51 -8.26 14.12
N GLY A 579 -19.53 -8.76 13.38
CA GLY A 579 -19.25 -8.31 12.01
C GLY A 579 -18.84 -6.84 11.91
N LYS A 580 -18.27 -6.26 12.98
CA LYS A 580 -17.68 -4.92 12.93
C LYS A 580 -16.66 -4.81 11.80
N VAL A 581 -16.54 -3.63 11.20
CA VAL A 581 -15.65 -3.36 10.07
C VAL A 581 -14.59 -2.33 10.43
N PRO A 582 -13.31 -2.58 10.11
CA PRO A 582 -12.24 -1.63 10.41
C PRO A 582 -12.36 -0.28 9.68
N VAL A 583 -11.85 0.76 10.33
CA VAL A 583 -11.67 2.11 9.78
C VAL A 583 -10.24 2.57 10.05
N GLY A 584 -9.63 3.27 9.10
CA GLY A 584 -8.27 3.78 9.19
C GLY A 584 -8.18 5.30 9.06
N LEU A 585 -7.23 5.88 9.80
CA LEU A 585 -6.78 7.26 9.66
C LEU A 585 -5.61 7.30 8.68
N MET A 586 -5.54 8.32 7.83
CA MET A 586 -4.43 8.53 6.91
C MET A 586 -3.66 9.80 7.26
N GLY A 587 -2.34 9.69 7.40
CA GLY A 587 -1.41 10.82 7.43
C GLY A 587 -0.69 10.95 6.10
N THR A 588 -0.59 12.16 5.56
CA THR A 588 0.13 12.49 4.31
C THR A 588 1.23 13.50 4.59
N GLY A 589 2.44 13.16 4.17
CA GLY A 589 3.65 13.94 4.43
C GLY A 589 4.10 14.68 3.18
N GLU A 590 5.12 15.52 3.36
CA GLU A 590 5.80 16.18 2.24
C GLU A 590 6.59 15.15 1.41
N TRP A 591 6.93 15.48 0.16
CA TRP A 591 7.78 14.64 -0.67
C TRP A 591 9.04 14.18 0.07
N CYS A 592 9.31 12.88 -0.04
CA CYS A 592 10.41 12.17 0.58
C CYS A 592 10.39 12.17 2.13
N SER A 593 9.32 12.61 2.80
CA SER A 593 9.26 12.67 4.27
C SER A 593 8.84 11.36 4.95
N GLU A 594 9.14 10.18 4.37
CA GLU A 594 8.68 8.90 4.90
C GLU A 594 9.08 8.69 6.36
N GLU A 595 10.27 9.10 6.78
CA GLU A 595 10.72 9.00 8.16
C GLU A 595 9.79 9.75 9.14
N SER A 596 9.32 10.94 8.75
CA SER A 596 8.38 11.72 9.57
C SER A 596 7.01 11.03 9.66
N LEU A 597 6.57 10.38 8.57
CA LEU A 597 5.33 9.60 8.56
C LEU A 597 5.44 8.30 9.36
N LEU A 598 6.60 7.65 9.34
CA LEU A 598 6.84 6.46 10.17
C LEU A 598 6.81 6.84 11.66
N ARG A 599 7.39 7.98 12.05
CA ARG A 599 7.25 8.50 13.43
C ARG A 599 5.80 8.82 13.79
N PHE A 600 5.06 9.48 12.89
CA PHE A 600 3.61 9.72 13.09
C PHE A 600 2.83 8.40 13.25
N GLY A 601 3.16 7.38 12.46
CA GLY A 601 2.56 6.05 12.58
C GLY A 601 2.85 5.38 13.92
N LEU A 602 4.09 5.46 14.42
CA LEU A 602 4.48 4.96 15.74
C LEU A 602 3.67 5.65 16.86
N ASP A 603 3.53 6.98 16.80
CA ASP A 603 2.72 7.72 17.75
C ASP A 603 1.25 7.30 17.71
N ALA A 604 0.68 7.12 16.51
CA ALA A 604 -0.69 6.69 16.32
C ALA A 604 -0.94 5.26 16.82
N GLU A 605 0.00 4.35 16.56
CA GLU A 605 -0.04 2.98 17.10
C GLU A 605 -0.01 3.00 18.64
N GLU A 606 0.86 3.81 19.25
CA GLU A 606 0.97 3.87 20.70
C GLU A 606 -0.29 4.41 21.38
N VAL A 607 -0.86 5.52 20.87
CA VAL A 607 -2.07 6.11 21.46
C VAL A 607 -3.35 5.35 21.11
N GLY A 608 -3.30 4.54 20.06
CA GLY A 608 -4.39 3.72 19.53
C GLY A 608 -4.20 2.21 19.75
N ALA A 609 -3.30 1.78 20.63
CA ALA A 609 -2.98 0.37 20.83
C ALA A 609 -4.23 -0.45 21.22
N ASP A 610 -5.15 0.14 21.99
CA ASP A 610 -6.43 -0.45 22.40
C ASP A 610 -7.47 -0.57 21.26
N LEU A 611 -7.23 0.11 20.13
CA LEU A 611 -8.10 0.12 18.96
C LEU A 611 -7.81 -1.02 17.98
N GLN A 612 -6.67 -1.73 18.14
CA GLN A 612 -6.32 -2.87 17.30
C GLN A 612 -6.73 -4.18 17.95
N ARG A 613 -7.36 -5.06 17.17
CA ARG A 613 -7.86 -6.35 17.66
C ARG A 613 -7.80 -7.39 16.55
N PRO A 614 -7.45 -8.65 16.85
CA PRO A 614 -7.51 -9.70 15.84
C PRO A 614 -8.97 -9.98 15.42
N PRO A 615 -9.19 -10.40 14.15
CA PRO A 615 -10.49 -10.89 13.70
C PRO A 615 -10.87 -12.24 14.37
N PRO A 616 -12.16 -12.64 14.35
CA PRO A 616 -12.63 -13.88 14.99
C PRO A 616 -12.00 -15.19 14.48
N GLY A 617 -11.45 -15.19 13.26
CA GLY A 617 -10.74 -16.33 12.65
C GLY A 617 -9.24 -16.09 12.46
N TRP A 618 -8.63 -15.30 13.35
CA TRP A 618 -7.21 -15.01 13.29
C TRP A 618 -6.36 -16.26 13.56
N VAL A 619 -5.35 -16.47 12.73
CA VAL A 619 -4.47 -17.65 12.76
C VAL A 619 -3.28 -17.38 13.67
N ASP A 620 -3.19 -18.11 14.77
CA ASP A 620 -1.99 -18.15 15.60
C ASP A 620 -0.96 -19.13 15.00
N VAL A 621 -0.13 -18.61 14.11
CA VAL A 621 0.93 -19.38 13.44
C VAL A 621 1.95 -19.95 14.44
N VAL A 622 2.22 -19.25 15.54
CA VAL A 622 3.17 -19.70 16.57
C VAL A 622 2.60 -20.92 17.29
N ALA A 623 1.34 -20.86 17.71
CA ALA A 623 0.66 -22.01 18.32
C ALA A 623 0.59 -23.21 17.35
N LEU A 624 0.27 -22.97 16.07
CA LEU A 624 0.24 -24.03 15.05
C LEU A 624 1.61 -24.68 14.84
N ALA A 625 2.68 -23.88 14.76
CA ALA A 625 4.04 -24.39 14.60
C ALA A 625 4.49 -25.20 15.82
N ASN A 626 4.17 -24.74 17.03
CA ASN A 626 4.47 -25.45 18.27
C ASN A 626 3.73 -26.80 18.35
N ALA A 627 2.44 -26.84 18.02
CA ALA A 627 1.66 -28.09 17.98
C ALA A 627 2.26 -29.10 17.00
N LYS A 628 2.58 -28.66 15.78
CA LYS A 628 3.16 -29.53 14.74
C LYS A 628 4.54 -30.06 15.12
N LYS A 629 5.36 -29.24 15.78
CA LYS A 629 6.67 -29.65 16.31
C LYS A 629 6.54 -30.73 17.38
N GLN A 630 5.50 -30.66 18.23
CA GLN A 630 5.22 -31.69 19.24
C GLN A 630 4.80 -33.01 18.60
N ASP A 631 3.93 -32.99 17.60
CA ASP A 631 3.51 -34.20 16.87
C ASP A 631 4.71 -34.89 16.19
N GLU A 632 5.58 -34.14 15.50
CA GLU A 632 6.80 -34.68 14.87
C GLU A 632 7.82 -35.25 15.89
N SER A 633 7.74 -34.81 17.16
CA SER A 633 8.59 -35.33 18.24
C SER A 633 8.00 -36.57 18.93
N ALA A 634 6.69 -36.77 18.86
CA ALA A 634 6.00 -37.94 19.40
C ALA A 634 6.04 -39.16 18.46
N GLU A 635 6.22 -38.94 17.15
CA GLU A 635 6.39 -39.99 16.14
C GLU A 635 7.83 -40.54 16.03
N LYS A 636 8.80 -39.89 16.69
CA LYS A 636 10.22 -40.30 16.75
C LYS A 636 10.54 -40.95 18.08
#